data_AF-A0A6P6YL57-F1
#
_entry.id   AF-A0A6P6YL57-F1
#
_cell.length_a   1.000
_cell.length_b   1.000
_cell.length_c   1.000
_cell.angle_alpha   90.00
_cell.angle_beta   90.00
_cell.angle_gamma   90.00
#
_symmetry.space_group_name_H-M   'P 1'
#
loop_
_entity.id
_entity.type
_entity.pdbx_description
1 polymer ?
#
loop_
_entity_poly.entity_id
_entity_poly.type
_entity_poly.pdbx_seq_one_letter_code
_entity_poly.pdbx_strand_id
1 'polypeptide(L)'
;MFTEVDVFIGNNTLIDPKIYDYWLDGYPAQHAAKEVREKDFTSLNNVHEDLIISYVLDQYRTFQMLEKLLHIPIQLSEQWTFQMTPVTQQMLIEKYYDFKDAVVREILGKKLSARNRKELDEVSERTEVSIKSCRRQFDNIKRVFKMVEDIPGNLCQNIQSHFLLPPDLAKKYAAIVYISNNRFETSKRKLQYLHFTDFLHCSLEIMNNWSCNNPDCKYEETSMDIDREFLHELRDLRTLLEKDNLEEHRLLVLRMLKPNLTEKKYNDIDSAFKNISRNIINIAYGLNHSKEIRDLFLDIVEKIIELFKAIKLKMSIIIRSPHLFNCLRNTKFVVITPAFSPKNGASLLQNVRFFSVGRRGARSGVTRSIPVAKERRSLKEILMQPTSGAPFAFGSSAVAGASLFGLGALCYYGFGLSKTPGTFENAYAWPSYVRERIKSTYFYFGSGLAITAGSAIAAFRSPFVMNLVTKNSMMGILLTIGAMIGTSMVAQSIPYREGFGSKQLAWALHCGVVGAVIAPLCILGGPLMLRAALYTAGISGALSAIAYCAPNDKFLTMGGPLALGLGFVFAASMGSMFLPPTTALGASLYSISLYGGLLLFSAFLLYDTQRIVRRAETHPPYAMMPYDPVNASISIYMDVINIFVRLVTILAGGSGSKRR
;
A
#
# COMPACT_ATOMS: atom_id res chain seq x y z
N MET A 1 -37.65 -15.44 38.40
CA MET A 1 -36.93 -15.30 37.13
C MET A 1 -36.41 -16.68 36.80
N PHE A 2 -37.23 -17.49 36.14
CA PHE A 2 -36.80 -18.80 35.65
C PHE A 2 -35.94 -18.55 34.42
N THR A 3 -34.70 -19.00 34.43
CA THR A 3 -33.86 -19.06 33.23
C THR A 3 -34.53 -20.02 32.26
N GLU A 4 -35.18 -19.49 31.23
CA GLU A 4 -35.57 -20.28 30.06
C GLU A 4 -34.28 -20.88 29.48
N VAL A 5 -34.16 -22.20 29.60
CA VAL A 5 -33.14 -22.96 28.90
C VAL A 5 -33.77 -23.39 27.59
N ASP A 6 -33.46 -22.69 26.51
CA ASP A 6 -33.81 -23.10 25.17
C ASP A 6 -32.99 -24.34 24.81
N VAL A 7 -33.60 -25.52 24.94
CA VAL A 7 -33.02 -26.79 24.50
C VAL A 7 -33.40 -27.01 23.03
N PHE A 8 -32.52 -26.60 22.11
CA PHE A 8 -32.62 -26.99 20.70
C PHE A 8 -32.03 -28.40 20.52
N ILE A 9 -32.88 -29.40 20.27
CA ILE A 9 -32.45 -30.73 19.84
C ILE A 9 -32.32 -30.71 18.31
N GLY A 10 -31.14 -30.37 17.82
CA GLY A 10 -30.77 -30.53 16.41
C GLY A 10 -29.81 -31.70 16.23
N ASN A 11 -29.82 -32.33 15.05
CA ASN A 11 -28.81 -33.32 14.70
C ASN A 11 -27.46 -32.60 14.54
N ASN A 12 -26.45 -32.99 15.32
CA ASN A 12 -25.09 -32.50 15.12
C ASN A 12 -24.63 -32.81 13.69
N THR A 13 -24.02 -31.83 13.02
CA THR A 13 -23.38 -32.04 11.72
C THR A 13 -22.19 -32.96 11.91
N LEU A 14 -22.34 -34.21 11.46
CA LEU A 14 -21.27 -35.19 11.50
C LEU A 14 -20.30 -34.92 10.35
N ILE A 15 -19.04 -34.68 10.70
CA ILE A 15 -17.94 -34.47 9.76
C ILE A 15 -17.01 -35.68 9.85
N ASP A 16 -16.78 -36.33 8.72
CA ASP A 16 -15.79 -37.40 8.64
C ASP A 16 -14.39 -36.82 8.39
N PRO A 17 -13.44 -36.95 9.33
CA PRO A 17 -12.11 -36.37 9.19
C PRO A 17 -11.30 -36.94 8.02
N LYS A 18 -11.53 -38.20 7.62
CA LYS A 18 -10.80 -38.83 6.50
C LYS A 18 -11.31 -38.29 5.16
N ILE A 19 -12.64 -38.19 5.00
CA ILE A 19 -13.25 -37.63 3.79
C ILE A 19 -12.88 -36.15 3.65
N TYR A 20 -12.78 -35.44 4.78
CA TYR A 20 -12.29 -34.07 4.80
C TYR A 20 -10.84 -33.96 4.30
N ASP A 21 -9.93 -34.85 4.72
CA ASP A 21 -8.55 -34.87 4.22
C ASP A 21 -8.49 -35.04 2.69
N TYR A 22 -9.28 -35.96 2.13
CA TYR A 22 -9.37 -36.13 0.67
C TYR A 22 -9.88 -34.87 -0.05
N TRP A 23 -10.84 -34.16 0.55
CA TRP A 23 -11.35 -32.90 0.01
C TRP A 23 -10.26 -31.80 0.03
N LEU A 24 -9.51 -31.68 1.13
CA LEU A 24 -8.41 -30.72 1.28
C LEU A 24 -7.20 -31.01 0.38
N ASP A 25 -6.92 -32.29 0.14
CA ASP A 25 -5.95 -32.74 -0.86
C ASP A 25 -6.45 -32.56 -2.29
N GLY A 26 -7.72 -32.18 -2.49
CA GLY A 26 -8.30 -31.81 -3.78
C GLY A 26 -8.78 -32.98 -4.62
N TYR A 27 -8.89 -34.18 -4.06
CA TYR A 27 -9.42 -35.35 -4.75
C TYR A 27 -10.90 -35.13 -5.12
N PRO A 28 -11.34 -35.56 -6.32
CA PRO A 28 -12.75 -35.53 -6.66
C PRO A 28 -13.53 -36.54 -5.79
N ALA A 29 -14.80 -36.25 -5.51
CA ALA A 29 -15.64 -37.07 -4.64
C ALA A 29 -15.70 -38.55 -5.08
N GLN A 30 -15.70 -38.80 -6.39
CA GLN A 30 -15.67 -40.16 -6.94
C GLN A 30 -14.39 -40.93 -6.58
N HIS A 31 -13.24 -40.26 -6.54
CA HIS A 31 -11.98 -40.88 -6.15
C HIS A 31 -11.93 -41.11 -4.63
N ALA A 32 -12.40 -40.14 -3.84
CA ALA A 32 -12.51 -40.28 -2.39
C ALA A 32 -13.44 -41.44 -2.00
N ALA A 33 -14.56 -41.64 -2.71
CA ALA A 33 -15.47 -42.76 -2.46
C ALA A 33 -14.83 -44.13 -2.72
N LYS A 34 -14.02 -44.26 -3.76
CA LYS A 34 -13.27 -45.49 -4.05
C LYS A 34 -12.25 -45.80 -2.94
N GLU A 35 -11.51 -44.78 -2.53
CA GLU A 35 -10.50 -44.88 -1.46
C GLU A 35 -11.10 -45.27 -0.11
N VAL A 36 -12.23 -44.66 0.27
CA VAL A 36 -12.96 -45.01 1.50
C VAL A 36 -13.41 -46.47 1.47
N ARG A 37 -13.90 -46.95 0.32
CA ARG A 37 -14.31 -48.35 0.14
C ARG A 37 -13.14 -49.32 0.32
N GLU A 38 -12.00 -49.04 -0.30
CA GLU A 38 -10.84 -49.94 -0.28
C GLU A 38 -10.19 -50.02 1.10
N LYS A 39 -10.14 -48.90 1.84
CA LYS A 39 -9.48 -48.83 3.14
C LYS A 39 -10.35 -49.32 4.30
N ASP A 40 -11.66 -49.11 4.22
CA ASP A 40 -12.62 -49.55 5.24
C ASP A 40 -13.45 -50.78 4.75
N PHE A 41 -12.90 -51.55 3.80
CA PHE A 41 -13.55 -52.71 3.18
C PHE A 41 -14.02 -53.75 4.21
N THR A 42 -13.21 -54.04 5.22
CA THR A 42 -13.51 -55.03 6.26
C THR A 42 -14.68 -54.63 7.17
N SER A 43 -14.94 -53.32 7.37
CA SER A 43 -16.07 -52.82 8.17
C SER A 43 -17.31 -52.51 7.34
N LEU A 44 -17.15 -52.25 6.03
CA LEU A 44 -18.22 -51.84 5.11
C LEU A 44 -18.71 -52.95 4.17
N ASN A 45 -18.25 -54.20 4.35
CA ASN A 45 -18.53 -55.35 3.46
C ASN A 45 -20.01 -55.57 3.07
N ASN A 46 -20.97 -55.08 3.84
CA ASN A 46 -22.42 -55.22 3.59
C ASN A 46 -23.12 -53.94 3.11
N VAL A 47 -22.38 -52.87 2.81
CA VAL A 47 -22.94 -51.57 2.39
C VAL A 47 -22.87 -51.44 0.86
N HIS A 48 -24.01 -51.08 0.24
CA HIS A 48 -24.09 -50.90 -1.22
C HIS A 48 -23.20 -49.72 -1.70
N GLU A 49 -22.53 -49.89 -2.84
CA GLU A 49 -21.57 -48.90 -3.39
C GLU A 49 -22.19 -47.50 -3.56
N ASP A 50 -23.45 -47.44 -4.04
CA ASP A 50 -24.17 -46.18 -4.23
C ASP A 50 -24.37 -45.41 -2.92
N LEU A 51 -24.50 -46.09 -1.77
CA LEU A 51 -24.65 -45.44 -0.47
C LEU A 51 -23.35 -44.79 -0.02
N ILE A 52 -22.21 -45.43 -0.26
CA ILE A 52 -20.88 -44.87 0.03
C ILE A 52 -20.62 -43.64 -0.83
N ILE A 53 -20.93 -43.73 -2.14
CA ILE A 53 -20.79 -42.61 -3.07
C ILE A 53 -21.70 -41.45 -2.65
N SER A 54 -22.97 -41.73 -2.33
CA SER A 54 -23.91 -40.71 -1.87
C SER A 54 -23.46 -40.05 -0.57
N TYR A 55 -22.94 -40.81 0.38
CA TYR A 55 -22.41 -40.30 1.66
C TYR A 55 -21.21 -39.36 1.45
N VAL A 56 -20.24 -39.76 0.62
CA VAL A 56 -19.08 -38.92 0.30
C VAL A 56 -19.49 -37.65 -0.45
N LEU A 57 -20.44 -37.74 -1.39
CA LEU A 57 -20.97 -36.58 -2.10
C LEU A 57 -21.67 -35.60 -1.16
N ASP A 58 -22.43 -36.10 -0.18
CA ASP A 58 -23.10 -35.27 0.81
C ASP A 58 -22.10 -34.54 1.71
N GLN A 59 -21.08 -35.25 2.22
CA GLN A 59 -19.97 -34.65 2.96
C GLN A 59 -19.27 -33.55 2.15
N TYR A 60 -18.98 -33.79 0.87
CA TYR A 60 -18.36 -32.80 -0.02
C TYR A 60 -19.22 -31.54 -0.20
N ARG A 61 -20.55 -31.67 -0.28
CA ARG A 61 -21.46 -30.52 -0.33
C ARG A 61 -21.44 -29.74 0.97
N THR A 62 -21.46 -30.43 2.11
CA THR A 62 -21.32 -29.81 3.43
C THR A 62 -20.00 -29.04 3.54
N PHE A 63 -18.89 -29.61 3.08
CA PHE A 63 -17.59 -28.94 3.10
C PHE A 63 -17.56 -27.67 2.23
N GLN A 64 -18.19 -27.68 1.06
CA GLN A 64 -18.30 -26.48 0.21
C GLN A 64 -19.12 -25.36 0.86
N MET A 65 -20.14 -25.72 1.65
CA MET A 65 -20.90 -24.73 2.42
C MET A 65 -20.07 -24.17 3.58
N LEU A 66 -19.32 -25.04 4.30
CA LEU A 66 -18.44 -24.66 5.39
C LEU A 66 -17.22 -23.85 4.94
N GLU A 67 -16.72 -24.04 3.71
CA GLU A 67 -15.55 -23.34 3.17
C GLU A 67 -15.67 -21.81 3.28
N LYS A 68 -16.88 -21.27 3.05
CA LYS A 68 -17.15 -19.83 3.16
C LYS A 68 -16.95 -19.32 4.59
N LEU A 69 -17.31 -20.13 5.58
CA LEU A 69 -17.16 -19.83 7.01
C LEU A 69 -15.70 -20.03 7.45
N LEU A 70 -15.01 -21.02 6.89
CA LEU A 70 -13.58 -21.27 7.15
C LEU A 70 -12.68 -20.13 6.65
N HIS A 71 -13.16 -19.27 5.74
CA HIS A 71 -12.45 -18.04 5.38
C HIS A 71 -12.40 -17.03 6.53
N ILE A 72 -13.35 -17.07 7.47
CA ILE A 72 -13.43 -16.16 8.61
C ILE A 72 -13.68 -17.02 9.87
N PRO A 73 -12.64 -17.67 10.43
CA PRO A 73 -12.81 -18.69 11.47
C PRO A 73 -13.62 -18.25 12.70
N ILE A 74 -13.57 -16.97 13.07
CA ILE A 74 -14.35 -16.39 14.19
C ILE A 74 -15.86 -16.59 13.97
N GLN A 75 -16.34 -16.55 12.72
CA GLN A 75 -17.76 -16.72 12.41
C GLN A 75 -18.22 -18.19 12.48
N LEU A 76 -17.29 -19.15 12.53
CA LEU A 76 -17.64 -20.57 12.62
C LEU A 76 -18.25 -20.94 13.98
N SER A 77 -17.89 -20.22 15.04
CA SER A 77 -18.51 -20.38 16.37
C SER A 77 -19.82 -19.61 16.54
N GLU A 78 -20.03 -18.54 15.75
CA GLU A 78 -21.22 -17.68 15.85
C GLU A 78 -22.40 -18.16 14.99
N GLN A 79 -22.14 -19.04 14.03
CA GLN A 79 -23.16 -19.58 13.14
C GLN A 79 -24.01 -20.67 13.80
N TRP A 80 -25.31 -20.67 13.50
CA TRP A 80 -26.30 -21.61 14.07
C TRP A 80 -26.73 -22.71 13.08
N THR A 81 -26.25 -22.66 11.83
CA THR A 81 -26.68 -23.55 10.74
C THR A 81 -26.08 -24.95 10.84
N PHE A 82 -24.81 -25.03 11.23
CA PHE A 82 -24.06 -26.26 11.41
C PHE A 82 -23.75 -26.43 12.89
N GLN A 83 -24.55 -27.23 13.58
CA GLN A 83 -24.30 -27.55 14.99
C GLN A 83 -23.11 -28.49 15.08
N MET A 84 -22.02 -28.02 15.67
CA MET A 84 -20.76 -28.75 15.74
C MET A 84 -20.11 -28.58 17.11
N THR A 85 -19.42 -29.61 17.58
CA THR A 85 -18.64 -29.48 18.82
C THR A 85 -17.44 -28.56 18.62
N PRO A 86 -16.99 -27.84 19.66
CA PRO A 86 -15.79 -26.99 19.56
C PRO A 86 -14.54 -27.74 19.08
N VAL A 87 -14.41 -29.02 19.46
CA VAL A 87 -13.33 -29.91 19.00
C VAL A 87 -13.37 -30.12 17.50
N THR A 88 -14.57 -30.35 16.93
CA THR A 88 -14.74 -30.51 15.48
C THR A 88 -14.48 -29.20 14.74
N GLN A 89 -14.91 -28.06 15.28
CA GLN A 89 -14.63 -26.74 14.71
C GLN A 89 -13.11 -26.46 14.66
N GLN A 90 -12.39 -26.73 15.75
CA GLN A 90 -10.94 -26.57 15.81
C GLN A 90 -10.24 -27.49 14.79
N MET A 91 -10.64 -28.76 14.71
CA MET A 91 -10.10 -29.72 13.73
C MET A 91 -10.32 -29.24 12.29
N LEU A 92 -11.51 -28.72 11.97
CA LEU A 92 -11.82 -28.19 10.64
C LEU A 92 -10.91 -27.02 10.27
N ILE A 93 -10.77 -26.05 11.19
CA ILE A 93 -9.95 -24.85 11.00
C ILE A 93 -8.47 -25.24 10.85
N GLU A 94 -7.96 -26.04 11.79
CA GLU A 94 -6.56 -26.46 11.80
C GLU A 94 -6.18 -27.17 10.50
N LYS A 95 -6.94 -28.19 10.08
CA LYS A 95 -6.69 -28.90 8.83
C LYS A 95 -6.92 -28.03 7.59
N TYR A 96 -7.88 -27.10 7.62
CA TYR A 96 -8.12 -26.19 6.50
C TYR A 96 -6.94 -25.25 6.25
N TYR A 97 -6.33 -24.75 7.32
CA TYR A 97 -5.16 -23.86 7.29
C TYR A 97 -3.83 -24.60 7.28
N ASP A 98 -3.81 -25.92 7.48
CA ASP A 98 -2.56 -26.67 7.34
C ASP A 98 -2.06 -26.69 5.88
N PHE A 99 -0.75 -26.77 5.71
CA PHE A 99 -0.08 -26.67 4.43
C PHE A 99 1.14 -27.56 4.32
N LYS A 100 1.52 -27.89 3.08
CA LYS A 100 2.70 -28.71 2.79
C LYS A 100 3.93 -27.81 2.64
N ASP A 101 4.98 -28.12 3.40
CA ASP A 101 6.25 -27.35 3.41
C ASP A 101 6.85 -27.16 2.00
N ALA A 102 6.73 -28.17 1.14
CA ALA A 102 7.20 -28.12 -0.25
C ALA A 102 6.44 -27.08 -1.10
N VAL A 103 5.13 -26.95 -0.90
CA VAL A 103 4.29 -25.97 -1.61
C VAL A 103 4.63 -24.56 -1.16
N VAL A 104 4.74 -24.35 0.17
CA VAL A 104 5.12 -23.05 0.71
C VAL A 104 6.52 -22.63 0.27
N ARG A 105 7.46 -23.57 0.20
CA ARG A 105 8.83 -23.30 -0.29
C ARG A 105 8.86 -22.67 -1.68
N GLU A 106 7.99 -23.11 -2.58
CA GLU A 106 7.86 -22.59 -3.97
C GLU A 106 7.05 -21.29 -4.05
N ILE A 107 6.19 -21.02 -3.05
CA ILE A 107 5.42 -19.78 -2.94
C ILE A 107 6.27 -18.65 -2.32
N LEU A 108 7.19 -18.97 -1.40
CA LEU A 108 8.05 -17.99 -0.75
C LEU A 108 8.90 -17.21 -1.76
N GLY A 109 9.11 -15.91 -1.50
CA GLY A 109 9.88 -15.00 -2.36
C GLY A 109 9.10 -14.47 -3.56
N LYS A 110 7.91 -15.04 -3.85
CA LYS A 110 7.00 -14.55 -4.87
C LYS A 110 5.98 -13.59 -4.25
N LYS A 111 5.63 -12.51 -4.95
CA LYS A 111 4.56 -11.59 -4.50
C LYS A 111 3.21 -12.30 -4.42
N LEU A 112 2.46 -12.14 -3.33
CA LEU A 112 1.12 -12.74 -3.14
C LEU A 112 0.06 -12.07 -4.03
N SER A 113 0.17 -12.26 -5.35
CA SER A 113 -0.61 -11.57 -6.39
C SER A 113 -1.49 -12.52 -7.20
N ALA A 114 -2.46 -11.97 -7.94
CA ALA A 114 -3.32 -12.75 -8.82
C ALA A 114 -2.57 -13.43 -9.98
N ARG A 115 -1.42 -12.88 -10.40
CA ARG A 115 -0.55 -13.50 -11.41
C ARG A 115 0.03 -14.81 -10.88
N ASN A 116 0.62 -14.77 -9.70
CA ASN A 116 1.31 -15.92 -9.13
C ASN A 116 0.33 -17.03 -8.72
N ARG A 117 -0.93 -16.69 -8.45
CA ARG A 117 -2.02 -17.67 -8.29
C ARG A 117 -2.30 -18.48 -9.57
N LYS A 118 -2.10 -17.89 -10.76
CA LYS A 118 -2.24 -18.59 -12.04
C LYS A 118 -1.03 -19.47 -12.36
N GLU A 119 0.14 -19.09 -11.84
CA GLU A 119 1.39 -19.85 -11.99
C GLU A 119 1.48 -21.03 -10.99
N LEU A 120 0.43 -21.32 -10.21
CA LEU A 120 0.38 -22.45 -9.28
C LEU A 120 0.29 -23.81 -9.99
N ASP A 121 -0.05 -23.84 -11.27
CA ASP A 121 -0.09 -25.08 -12.06
C ASP A 121 1.33 -25.70 -12.16
N GLU A 122 2.37 -24.88 -12.36
CA GLU A 122 3.77 -25.34 -12.32
C GLU A 122 4.20 -25.82 -10.93
N VAL A 123 3.67 -25.20 -9.87
CA VAL A 123 3.98 -25.59 -8.48
C VAL A 123 3.33 -26.95 -8.17
N SER A 124 2.12 -27.17 -8.67
CA SER A 124 1.40 -28.44 -8.57
C SER A 124 2.20 -29.57 -9.24
N GLU A 125 2.75 -29.33 -10.43
CA GLU A 125 3.60 -30.30 -11.14
C GLU A 125 4.89 -30.62 -10.37
N ARG A 126 5.57 -29.60 -9.81
CA ARG A 126 6.84 -29.80 -9.08
C ARG A 126 6.69 -30.50 -7.73
N THR A 127 5.57 -30.25 -7.05
CA THR A 127 5.36 -30.74 -5.68
C THR A 127 4.50 -31.99 -5.62
N GLU A 128 3.93 -32.41 -6.75
CA GLU A 128 2.97 -33.52 -6.85
C GLU A 128 1.72 -33.33 -5.96
N VAL A 129 1.43 -32.08 -5.59
CA VAL A 129 0.24 -31.71 -4.82
C VAL A 129 -0.82 -31.22 -5.79
N SER A 130 -2.09 -31.59 -5.56
CA SER A 130 -3.17 -31.16 -6.45
C SER A 130 -3.27 -29.64 -6.55
N ILE A 131 -3.63 -29.16 -7.73
CA ILE A 131 -3.79 -27.71 -7.96
C ILE A 131 -4.85 -27.08 -7.04
N LYS A 132 -5.90 -27.82 -6.67
CA LYS A 132 -6.92 -27.33 -5.73
C LYS A 132 -6.30 -27.10 -4.35
N SER A 133 -5.49 -28.03 -3.85
CA SER A 133 -4.81 -27.88 -2.56
C SER A 133 -3.76 -26.77 -2.59
N CYS A 134 -2.99 -26.64 -3.67
CA CYS A 134 -2.05 -25.54 -3.86
C CYS A 134 -2.74 -24.16 -3.84
N ARG A 135 -3.88 -24.03 -4.53
CA ARG A 135 -4.68 -22.79 -4.54
C ARG A 135 -5.24 -22.47 -3.16
N ARG A 136 -5.78 -23.46 -2.43
CA ARG A 136 -6.23 -23.32 -1.04
C ARG A 136 -5.10 -22.79 -0.14
N GLN A 137 -3.94 -23.43 -0.16
CA GLN A 137 -2.78 -23.04 0.66
C GLN A 137 -2.32 -21.61 0.35
N PHE A 138 -2.22 -21.25 -0.93
CA PHE A 138 -1.88 -19.88 -1.36
C PHE A 138 -2.92 -18.84 -0.92
N ASP A 139 -4.21 -19.14 -1.11
CA ASP A 139 -5.30 -18.23 -0.76
C ASP A 139 -5.38 -18.06 0.77
N ASN A 140 -5.10 -19.11 1.56
CA ASN A 140 -4.99 -19.02 3.02
C ASN A 140 -3.83 -18.13 3.46
N ILE A 141 -2.62 -18.32 2.92
CA ILE A 141 -1.45 -17.45 3.22
C ILE A 141 -1.78 -15.99 2.89
N LYS A 142 -2.37 -15.73 1.73
CA LYS A 142 -2.77 -14.39 1.31
C LYS A 142 -3.82 -13.78 2.23
N ARG A 143 -4.76 -14.59 2.72
CA ARG A 143 -5.80 -14.14 3.66
C ARG A 143 -5.19 -13.75 5.01
N VAL A 144 -4.31 -14.59 5.55
CA VAL A 144 -3.59 -14.29 6.79
C VAL A 144 -2.76 -13.02 6.64
N PHE A 145 -1.97 -12.91 5.56
CA PHE A 145 -1.15 -11.73 5.28
C PHE A 145 -1.97 -10.42 5.29
N LYS A 146 -3.09 -10.38 4.55
CA LYS A 146 -3.95 -9.20 4.47
C LYS A 146 -4.64 -8.84 5.77
N MET A 147 -4.94 -9.83 6.62
CA MET A 147 -5.60 -9.56 7.88
C MET A 147 -4.65 -8.89 8.87
N VAL A 148 -3.36 -9.27 8.85
CA VAL A 148 -2.39 -8.84 9.87
C VAL A 148 -1.49 -7.69 9.43
N GLU A 149 -1.53 -7.27 8.16
CA GLU A 149 -0.67 -6.20 7.62
C GLU A 149 -0.86 -4.84 8.32
N ASP A 150 -2.08 -4.55 8.79
CA ASP A 150 -2.44 -3.28 9.42
C ASP A 150 -2.62 -3.39 10.96
N ILE A 151 -2.43 -4.58 11.56
CA ILE A 151 -2.69 -4.81 12.99
C ILE A 151 -1.40 -4.68 13.80
N PRO A 152 -1.30 -3.73 14.75
CA PRO A 152 -0.16 -3.62 15.64
C PRO A 152 -0.12 -4.76 16.68
N GLY A 153 1.03 -4.95 17.34
CA GLY A 153 1.19 -5.97 18.37
C GLY A 153 1.69 -7.32 17.84
N ASN A 154 1.80 -8.34 18.71
CA ASN A 154 2.52 -9.57 18.38
C ASN A 154 1.87 -10.35 17.22
N LEU A 155 2.62 -10.57 16.14
CA LEU A 155 2.13 -11.23 14.92
C LEU A 155 1.55 -12.62 15.18
N CYS A 156 2.21 -13.43 16.01
CA CYS A 156 1.73 -14.79 16.35
C CYS A 156 0.41 -14.74 17.12
N GLN A 157 0.26 -13.80 18.06
CA GLN A 157 -0.97 -13.63 18.84
C GLN A 157 -2.12 -13.13 17.96
N ASN A 158 -1.85 -12.17 17.08
CA ASN A 158 -2.85 -11.64 16.15
C ASN A 158 -3.40 -12.75 15.24
N ILE A 159 -2.52 -13.62 14.72
CA ILE A 159 -2.93 -14.76 13.89
C ILE A 159 -3.76 -15.76 14.70
N GLN A 160 -3.36 -16.09 15.93
CA GLN A 160 -4.12 -17.00 16.81
C GLN A 160 -5.52 -16.45 17.11
N SER A 161 -5.63 -15.17 17.47
CA SER A 161 -6.89 -14.54 17.83
C SER A 161 -7.85 -14.43 16.63
N HIS A 162 -7.33 -14.10 15.43
CA HIS A 162 -8.18 -13.89 14.25
C HIS A 162 -8.54 -15.15 13.48
N PHE A 163 -7.68 -16.18 13.51
CA PHE A 163 -7.89 -17.41 12.76
C PHE A 163 -8.09 -18.66 13.63
N LEU A 164 -8.04 -18.52 14.97
CA LEU A 164 -8.21 -19.61 15.93
C LEU A 164 -7.25 -20.79 15.69
N LEU A 165 -6.03 -20.48 15.21
CA LEU A 165 -5.02 -21.48 14.87
C LEU A 165 -4.22 -21.95 16.09
N PRO A 166 -3.76 -23.21 16.13
CA PRO A 166 -2.79 -23.67 17.12
C PRO A 166 -1.51 -22.83 17.10
N PRO A 167 -0.81 -22.73 18.24
CA PRO A 167 0.34 -21.84 18.37
C PRO A 167 1.47 -22.18 17.40
N ASP A 168 1.68 -23.45 17.08
CA ASP A 168 2.75 -23.86 16.18
C ASP A 168 2.44 -23.53 14.71
N LEU A 169 1.18 -23.70 14.28
CA LEU A 169 0.76 -23.30 12.95
C LEU A 169 0.77 -21.77 12.79
N ALA A 170 0.34 -21.05 13.83
CA ALA A 170 0.41 -19.59 13.86
C ALA A 170 1.85 -19.07 13.73
N LYS A 171 2.84 -19.70 14.40
CA LYS A 171 4.26 -19.37 14.23
C LYS A 171 4.73 -19.57 12.80
N LYS A 172 4.34 -20.67 12.14
CA LYS A 172 4.70 -20.91 10.74
C LYS A 172 4.12 -19.84 9.81
N TYR A 173 2.85 -19.48 10.01
CA TYR A 173 2.21 -18.39 9.27
C TYR A 173 2.86 -17.03 9.52
N ALA A 174 3.19 -16.72 10.78
CA ALA A 174 3.90 -15.50 11.14
C ALA A 174 5.23 -15.38 10.38
N ALA A 175 6.02 -16.46 10.32
CA ALA A 175 7.27 -16.47 9.56
C ALA A 175 7.05 -16.24 8.05
N ILE A 176 6.05 -16.88 7.44
CA ILE A 176 5.72 -16.69 6.01
C ILE A 176 5.34 -15.23 5.73
N VAL A 177 4.48 -14.67 6.57
CA VAL A 177 4.01 -13.28 6.45
C VAL A 177 5.19 -12.31 6.63
N TYR A 178 6.04 -12.54 7.63
CA TYR A 178 7.23 -11.75 7.89
C TYR A 178 8.23 -11.79 6.72
N ILE A 179 8.45 -12.98 6.15
CA ILE A 179 9.31 -13.16 4.97
C ILE A 179 8.76 -12.36 3.78
N SER A 180 7.45 -12.44 3.57
CA SER A 180 6.76 -11.81 2.45
C SER A 180 6.74 -10.28 2.57
N ASN A 181 6.56 -9.75 3.78
CA ASN A 181 6.55 -8.30 4.04
C ASN A 181 7.89 -7.66 3.76
N ASN A 182 8.96 -8.23 4.33
CA ASN A 182 10.33 -7.75 4.18
C ASN A 182 10.93 -8.08 2.80
N ARG A 183 10.21 -8.84 1.96
CA ARG A 183 10.58 -9.23 0.60
C ARG A 183 11.95 -9.90 0.53
N PHE A 184 12.23 -10.84 1.43
CA PHE A 184 13.48 -11.60 1.37
C PHE A 184 13.55 -12.43 0.08
N GLU A 185 14.73 -12.52 -0.50
CA GLU A 185 15.03 -13.31 -1.68
C GLU A 185 15.21 -14.78 -1.29
N THR A 186 14.37 -15.66 -1.84
CA THR A 186 14.37 -17.11 -1.58
C THR A 186 14.43 -17.95 -2.86
N SER A 187 14.42 -17.32 -4.04
CA SER A 187 14.27 -17.99 -5.35
C SER A 187 15.60 -18.20 -6.08
N LYS A 188 16.71 -17.64 -5.59
CA LYS A 188 18.04 -17.79 -6.20
C LYS A 188 18.49 -19.25 -6.23
N ARG A 189 19.19 -19.65 -7.30
CA ARG A 189 19.69 -21.02 -7.51
C ARG A 189 20.48 -21.56 -6.32
N LYS A 190 21.32 -20.72 -5.70
CA LYS A 190 22.12 -21.10 -4.52
C LYS A 190 21.28 -21.43 -3.28
N LEU A 191 20.03 -20.99 -3.20
CA LEU A 191 19.12 -21.24 -2.08
C LEU A 191 18.18 -22.43 -2.32
N GLN A 192 18.22 -23.06 -3.51
CA GLN A 192 17.29 -24.13 -3.89
C GLN A 192 17.44 -25.40 -3.03
N TYR A 193 18.61 -25.64 -2.44
CA TYR A 193 18.83 -26.80 -1.56
C TYR A 193 18.21 -26.64 -0.16
N LEU A 194 17.73 -25.44 0.20
CA LEU A 194 17.14 -25.16 1.51
C LEU A 194 15.64 -25.47 1.51
N HIS A 195 15.17 -26.08 2.60
CA HIS A 195 13.77 -26.40 2.81
C HIS A 195 13.04 -25.26 3.55
N PHE A 196 11.71 -25.29 3.55
CA PHE A 196 10.90 -24.31 4.27
C PHE A 196 11.28 -24.22 5.76
N THR A 197 11.58 -25.35 6.39
CA THR A 197 11.99 -25.42 7.81
C THR A 197 13.23 -24.59 8.12
N ASP A 198 14.16 -24.47 7.16
CA ASP A 198 15.38 -23.67 7.34
C ASP A 198 15.07 -22.17 7.35
N PHE A 199 14.20 -21.72 6.45
CA PHE A 199 13.72 -20.34 6.42
C PHE A 199 12.86 -20.03 7.64
N LEU A 200 12.00 -20.95 8.04
CA LEU A 200 11.16 -20.82 9.23
C LEU A 200 12.00 -20.55 10.48
N HIS A 201 13.02 -21.37 10.73
CA HIS A 201 13.87 -21.22 11.91
C HIS A 201 14.58 -19.85 11.91
N CYS A 202 15.21 -19.48 10.78
CA CYS A 202 15.90 -18.20 10.68
C CYS A 202 14.96 -16.99 10.81
N SER A 203 13.77 -17.05 10.20
CA SER A 203 12.82 -15.94 10.25
C SER A 203 12.20 -15.77 11.62
N LEU A 204 11.97 -16.85 12.37
CA LEU A 204 11.54 -16.75 13.77
C LEU A 204 12.62 -16.12 14.64
N GLU A 205 13.89 -16.48 14.44
CA GLU A 205 15.01 -15.85 15.14
C GLU A 205 15.14 -14.37 14.79
N ILE A 206 15.00 -14.00 13.51
CA ILE A 206 15.02 -12.59 13.09
C ILE A 206 13.84 -11.83 13.71
N MET A 207 12.63 -12.37 13.66
CA MET A 207 11.44 -11.71 14.20
C MET A 207 11.51 -11.55 15.72
N ASN A 208 11.96 -12.57 16.45
CA ASN A 208 12.10 -12.49 17.89
C ASN A 208 13.20 -11.52 18.32
N ASN A 209 14.26 -11.40 17.52
CA ASN A 209 15.47 -10.67 17.88
C ASN A 209 15.60 -9.26 17.29
N TRP A 210 15.09 -9.01 16.09
CA TRP A 210 15.31 -7.77 15.36
C TRP A 210 14.03 -6.93 15.21
N SER A 211 12.86 -7.46 15.58
CA SER A 211 11.62 -6.68 15.62
C SER A 211 11.42 -6.01 16.99
N CYS A 212 10.66 -4.91 16.98
CA CYS A 212 10.34 -4.15 18.18
C CYS A 212 9.45 -4.98 19.12
N ASN A 213 9.95 -5.26 20.33
CA ASN A 213 9.21 -5.98 21.37
C ASN A 213 8.59 -5.03 22.42
N ASN A 214 8.64 -3.71 22.21
CA ASN A 214 8.16 -2.74 23.18
C ASN A 214 6.67 -2.43 22.96
N PRO A 215 5.77 -2.79 23.90
CA PRO A 215 4.35 -2.48 23.79
C PRO A 215 4.03 -0.97 23.86
N ASP A 216 4.96 -0.14 24.38
CA ASP A 216 4.81 1.32 24.48
C ASP A 216 5.45 2.08 23.31
N CYS A 217 5.76 1.40 22.20
CA CYS A 217 6.37 2.06 21.04
C CYS A 217 5.40 3.09 20.47
N LYS A 218 5.76 4.38 20.58
CA LYS A 218 4.92 5.52 20.18
C LYS A 218 4.87 5.73 18.65
N TYR A 219 5.60 4.91 17.90
CA TYR A 219 5.63 4.93 16.45
C TYR A 219 4.80 3.76 15.93
N GLU A 220 3.95 4.04 14.94
CA GLU A 220 3.11 3.09 14.19
C GLU A 220 3.94 2.06 13.40
N GLU A 221 4.83 1.32 14.05
CA GLU A 221 5.57 0.23 13.42
C GLU A 221 4.79 -1.08 13.63
N THR A 222 4.26 -1.63 12.54
CA THR A 222 3.64 -2.95 12.52
C THR A 222 4.65 -3.99 12.98
N SER A 223 4.23 -5.05 13.68
CA SER A 223 5.12 -6.14 14.12
C SER A 223 5.81 -6.94 13.01
N MET A 224 5.52 -6.59 11.75
CA MET A 224 6.11 -7.14 10.54
C MET A 224 7.39 -6.41 10.12
N ASP A 225 7.74 -5.31 10.78
CA ASP A 225 8.90 -4.49 10.47
C ASP A 225 10.10 -4.82 11.38
N ILE A 226 11.30 -4.67 10.82
CA ILE A 226 12.56 -4.72 11.56
C ILE A 226 12.76 -3.37 12.25
N ASP A 227 13.18 -3.41 13.52
CA ASP A 227 13.48 -2.22 14.33
C ASP A 227 14.54 -1.36 13.63
N ARG A 228 14.15 -0.14 13.26
CA ARG A 228 15.00 0.80 12.52
C ARG A 228 16.11 1.38 13.38
N GLU A 229 15.89 1.52 14.69
CA GLU A 229 16.91 1.99 15.62
C GLU A 229 18.01 0.94 15.75
N PHE A 230 17.62 -0.34 15.91
CA PHE A 230 18.54 -1.47 15.88
C PHE A 230 19.37 -1.50 14.58
N LEU A 231 18.75 -1.37 13.40
CA LEU A 231 19.47 -1.35 12.12
C LEU A 231 20.45 -0.17 12.00
N HIS A 232 20.13 0.97 12.61
CA HIS A 232 21.01 2.12 12.63
C HIS A 232 22.23 1.91 13.54
N GLU A 233 22.05 1.30 14.72
CA GLU A 233 23.12 0.96 15.66
C GLU A 233 24.15 -0.01 15.07
N LEU A 234 23.74 -0.92 14.18
CA LEU A 234 24.67 -1.85 13.51
C LEU A 234 25.78 -1.16 12.70
N ARG A 235 25.63 0.13 12.36
CA ARG A 235 26.67 0.90 11.64
C ARG A 235 27.94 1.08 12.47
N ASP A 236 27.81 1.12 13.79
CA ASP A 236 28.95 1.34 14.71
C ASP A 236 29.91 0.14 14.71
N LEU A 237 29.42 -1.05 14.32
CA LEU A 237 30.25 -2.26 14.16
C LEU A 237 31.34 -2.10 13.09
N ARG A 238 31.25 -1.10 12.21
CA ARG A 238 32.30 -0.81 11.21
C ARG A 238 33.67 -0.54 11.85
N THR A 239 33.69 -0.03 13.08
CA THR A 239 34.93 0.20 13.85
C THR A 239 35.71 -1.09 14.12
N LEU A 240 35.04 -2.24 14.18
CA LEU A 240 35.68 -3.56 14.35
C LEU A 240 36.45 -4.04 13.10
N LEU A 241 36.30 -3.35 11.96
CA LEU A 241 37.08 -3.64 10.75
C LEU A 241 38.46 -2.98 10.74
N GLU A 242 38.72 -2.05 11.67
CA GLU A 242 40.04 -1.44 11.82
C GLU A 242 41.07 -2.51 12.21
N LYS A 243 42.28 -2.39 11.67
CA LYS A 243 43.30 -3.45 11.73
C LYS A 243 43.61 -3.88 13.17
N ASP A 244 43.71 -2.91 14.08
CA ASP A 244 44.07 -3.14 15.47
C ASP A 244 42.92 -3.79 16.25
N ASN A 245 41.70 -3.25 16.10
CA ASN A 245 40.49 -3.79 16.74
C ASN A 245 40.16 -5.22 16.26
N LEU A 246 40.36 -5.50 14.96
CA LEU A 246 40.11 -6.82 14.38
C LEU A 246 41.11 -7.87 14.89
N GLU A 247 42.38 -7.48 15.08
CA GLU A 247 43.40 -8.38 15.63
C GLU A 247 43.15 -8.67 17.11
N GLU A 248 42.76 -7.65 17.88
CA GLU A 248 42.38 -7.82 19.28
C GLU A 248 41.16 -8.74 19.41
N HIS A 249 40.10 -8.51 18.62
CA HIS A 249 38.93 -9.36 18.57
C HIS A 249 39.30 -10.82 18.22
N ARG A 250 40.20 -11.03 17.25
CA ARG A 250 40.70 -12.37 16.87
C ARG A 250 41.38 -13.08 18.03
N LEU A 251 42.32 -12.42 18.70
CA LEU A 251 43.07 -13.01 19.81
C LEU A 251 42.15 -13.42 20.97
N LEU A 252 41.13 -12.61 21.25
CA LEU A 252 40.19 -12.85 22.34
C LEU A 252 39.25 -14.02 22.04
N VAL A 253 38.69 -14.09 20.82
CA VAL A 253 37.80 -15.20 20.43
C VAL A 253 38.57 -16.51 20.37
N LEU A 254 39.79 -16.52 19.81
CA LEU A 254 40.60 -17.73 19.77
C LEU A 254 41.01 -18.21 21.16
N ARG A 255 41.34 -17.29 22.07
CA ARG A 255 41.61 -17.63 23.47
C ARG A 255 40.43 -18.36 24.12
N MET A 256 39.20 -17.92 23.84
CA MET A 256 37.99 -18.58 24.33
C MET A 256 37.71 -19.94 23.68
N LEU A 257 38.07 -20.10 22.41
CA LEU A 257 37.80 -21.33 21.65
C LEU A 257 38.85 -22.43 21.85
N LYS A 258 40.09 -22.06 22.23
CA LYS A 258 41.20 -22.99 22.48
C LYS A 258 40.87 -24.18 23.39
N PRO A 259 40.17 -24.03 24.54
CA PRO A 259 39.89 -25.17 25.42
C PRO A 259 38.91 -26.21 24.85
N ASN A 260 38.09 -25.84 23.85
CA ASN A 260 36.99 -26.68 23.38
C ASN A 260 37.24 -27.29 21.99
N LEU A 261 38.44 -27.10 21.43
CA LEU A 261 38.77 -27.48 20.05
C LEU A 261 40.07 -28.28 19.97
N THR A 262 40.09 -29.25 19.05
CA THR A 262 41.32 -29.92 18.61
C THR A 262 42.24 -28.94 17.89
N GLU A 263 43.57 -29.07 18.05
CA GLU A 263 44.57 -28.16 17.43
C GLU A 263 44.38 -27.95 15.93
N LYS A 264 44.02 -29.02 15.19
CA LYS A 264 43.74 -28.93 13.76
C LYS A 264 42.61 -27.94 13.43
N LYS A 265 41.46 -28.07 14.12
CA LYS A 265 40.31 -27.17 13.95
C LYS A 265 40.60 -25.76 14.45
N TYR A 266 41.43 -25.62 15.49
CA TYR A 266 41.85 -24.32 15.99
C TYR A 266 42.65 -23.55 14.92
N ASN A 267 43.63 -24.21 14.28
CA ASN A 267 44.43 -23.61 13.20
C ASN A 267 43.60 -23.28 11.96
N ASP A 268 42.63 -24.13 11.63
CA ASP A 268 41.72 -23.89 10.51
C ASP A 268 40.80 -22.67 10.78
N ILE A 269 40.35 -22.46 12.03
CA ILE A 269 39.57 -21.27 12.41
C ILE A 269 40.45 -20.03 12.46
N ASP A 270 41.66 -20.12 13.02
CA ASP A 270 42.63 -19.02 13.15
C ASP A 270 42.95 -18.38 11.78
N SER A 271 43.20 -19.24 10.78
CA SER A 271 43.49 -18.83 9.40
C SER A 271 42.28 -18.21 8.68
N ALA A 272 41.06 -18.67 8.98
CA ALA A 272 39.83 -18.16 8.38
C ALA A 272 39.18 -16.98 9.14
N PHE A 273 39.60 -16.72 10.39
CA PHE A 273 38.90 -15.84 11.33
C PHE A 273 38.68 -14.43 10.79
N LYS A 274 39.74 -13.82 10.23
CA LYS A 274 39.67 -12.45 9.69
C LYS A 274 38.66 -12.34 8.55
N ASN A 275 38.56 -13.39 7.72
CA ASN A 275 37.63 -13.44 6.62
C ASN A 275 36.18 -13.62 7.11
N ILE A 276 35.96 -14.57 8.03
CA ILE A 276 34.65 -14.81 8.66
C ILE A 276 34.14 -13.55 9.38
N SER A 277 34.98 -12.93 10.21
CA SER A 277 34.61 -11.73 10.98
C SER A 277 34.30 -10.56 10.07
N ARG A 278 35.12 -10.33 9.03
CA ARG A 278 34.87 -9.28 8.04
C ARG A 278 33.55 -9.50 7.30
N ASN A 279 33.24 -10.73 6.90
CA ASN A 279 31.99 -11.06 6.22
C ASN A 279 30.77 -10.84 7.12
N ILE A 280 30.82 -11.27 8.38
CA ILE A 280 29.72 -11.06 9.34
C ILE A 280 29.49 -9.58 9.60
N ILE A 281 30.56 -8.81 9.85
CA ILE A 281 30.47 -7.37 10.09
C ILE A 281 29.95 -6.62 8.85
N ASN A 282 30.40 -7.01 7.65
CA ASN A 282 29.93 -6.41 6.40
C ASN A 282 28.44 -6.68 6.15
N ILE A 283 27.95 -7.89 6.46
CA ILE A 283 26.52 -8.20 6.39
C ILE A 283 25.77 -7.31 7.39
N ALA A 284 26.18 -7.30 8.66
CA ALA A 284 25.53 -6.51 9.71
C ALA A 284 25.49 -5.01 9.38
N TYR A 285 26.61 -4.45 8.90
CA TYR A 285 26.69 -3.08 8.40
C TYR A 285 25.79 -2.82 7.18
N GLY A 286 25.70 -3.80 6.28
CA GLY A 286 24.88 -3.73 5.08
C GLY A 286 23.37 -3.71 5.36
N LEU A 287 22.91 -4.31 6.47
CA LEU A 287 21.49 -4.44 6.82
C LEU A 287 20.73 -3.11 6.95
N ASN A 288 21.39 -1.97 7.08
CA ASN A 288 20.72 -0.66 7.01
C ASN A 288 20.17 -0.34 5.60
N HIS A 289 20.67 -1.01 4.56
CA HIS A 289 20.18 -0.89 3.19
C HIS A 289 19.14 -1.96 2.88
N SER A 290 17.96 -1.53 2.39
CA SER A 290 16.84 -2.41 2.07
C SER A 290 17.15 -3.51 1.03
N LYS A 291 18.17 -3.29 0.19
CA LYS A 291 18.67 -4.30 -0.75
C LYS A 291 19.38 -5.45 -0.02
N GLU A 292 20.26 -5.13 0.93
CA GLU A 292 21.02 -6.12 1.70
C GLU A 292 20.10 -6.89 2.66
N ILE A 293 19.06 -6.25 3.21
CA ILE A 293 18.00 -6.95 3.96
C ILE A 293 17.35 -8.01 3.06
N ARG A 294 16.97 -7.64 1.83
CA ARG A 294 16.36 -8.59 0.87
C ARG A 294 17.28 -9.77 0.55
N ASP A 295 18.57 -9.50 0.35
CA ASP A 295 19.56 -10.50 -0.05
C ASP A 295 20.17 -11.25 1.16
N LEU A 296 19.68 -11.03 2.39
CA LEU A 296 20.27 -11.57 3.63
C LEU A 296 20.48 -13.09 3.61
N PHE A 297 19.50 -13.88 3.18
CA PHE A 297 19.64 -15.34 3.12
C PHE A 297 20.71 -15.76 2.12
N LEU A 298 20.80 -15.07 0.99
CA LEU A 298 21.82 -15.30 -0.01
C LEU A 298 23.21 -14.99 0.55
N ASP A 299 23.34 -13.83 1.21
CA ASP A 299 24.57 -13.38 1.84
C ASP A 299 25.06 -14.32 2.95
N ILE A 300 24.15 -14.83 3.78
CA ILE A 300 24.49 -15.84 4.79
C ILE A 300 25.00 -17.12 4.12
N VAL A 301 24.36 -17.56 3.02
CA VAL A 301 24.81 -18.76 2.31
C VAL A 301 26.17 -18.56 1.65
N GLU A 302 26.35 -17.48 0.91
CA GLU A 302 27.56 -17.21 0.13
C GLU A 302 28.75 -16.81 0.99
N LYS A 303 28.56 -15.89 1.95
CA LYS A 303 29.67 -15.27 2.69
C LYS A 303 29.99 -16.00 3.98
N ILE A 304 29.06 -16.79 4.53
CA ILE A 304 29.22 -17.51 5.79
C ILE A 304 29.26 -19.03 5.51
N ILE A 305 28.17 -19.62 5.04
CA ILE A 305 28.03 -21.09 4.96
C ILE A 305 29.07 -21.72 4.02
N GLU A 306 29.34 -21.13 2.85
CA GLU A 306 30.35 -21.64 1.92
C GLU A 306 31.77 -21.66 2.55
N LEU A 307 32.12 -20.66 3.37
CA LEU A 307 33.39 -20.64 4.10
C LEU A 307 33.46 -21.74 5.17
N PHE A 308 32.39 -21.95 5.93
CA PHE A 308 32.34 -23.01 6.95
C PHE A 308 32.40 -24.41 6.32
N LYS A 309 31.80 -24.60 5.13
CA LYS A 309 31.93 -25.83 4.34
C LYS A 309 33.38 -26.08 3.90
N ALA A 310 34.09 -25.04 3.46
CA ALA A 310 35.49 -25.15 3.04
C ALA A 310 36.41 -25.62 4.19
N ILE A 311 36.10 -25.21 5.43
CA ILE A 311 36.86 -25.55 6.64
C ILE A 311 36.48 -26.95 7.19
N LYS A 312 35.54 -27.68 6.56
CA LYS A 312 35.02 -28.98 7.03
C LYS A 312 34.53 -28.96 8.48
N LEU A 313 34.13 -27.79 8.99
CA LEU A 313 33.48 -27.66 10.28
C LEU A 313 32.04 -28.16 10.15
N LYS A 314 31.65 -29.14 10.96
CA LYS A 314 30.24 -29.55 11.04
C LYS A 314 29.42 -28.36 11.51
N MET A 315 28.52 -27.91 10.63
CA MET A 315 27.64 -26.75 10.82
C MET A 315 26.69 -26.85 12.02
N SER A 316 26.55 -28.06 12.58
CA SER A 316 25.77 -28.36 13.79
C SER A 316 26.28 -27.65 15.05
N ILE A 317 27.50 -27.07 15.04
CA ILE A 317 28.02 -26.27 16.15
C ILE A 317 27.53 -24.81 16.09
N ILE A 318 27.17 -24.30 14.90
CA ILE A 318 26.95 -22.85 14.69
C ILE A 318 25.51 -22.52 14.28
N ILE A 319 24.83 -23.37 13.48
CA ILE A 319 23.47 -23.06 12.97
C ILE A 319 22.35 -23.60 13.87
N ARG A 320 22.58 -24.69 14.62
CA ARG A 320 21.66 -25.12 15.69
C ARG A 320 21.79 -24.29 16.97
N SER A 321 22.72 -23.33 16.96
CA SER A 321 22.97 -22.45 18.07
C SER A 321 22.21 -21.14 17.81
N PRO A 322 21.14 -20.83 18.55
CA PRO A 322 20.47 -19.52 18.49
C PRO A 322 21.42 -18.35 18.80
N HIS A 323 22.68 -18.62 19.13
CA HIS A 323 23.72 -17.64 19.43
C HIS A 323 24.19 -16.81 18.23
N LEU A 324 24.08 -17.23 16.96
CA LEU A 324 24.49 -16.34 15.85
C LEU A 324 23.57 -15.11 15.74
N PHE A 325 22.25 -15.33 15.83
CA PHE A 325 21.24 -14.25 15.81
C PHE A 325 21.16 -13.53 17.15
N ASN A 326 21.36 -14.23 18.28
CA ASN A 326 21.51 -13.59 19.59
C ASN A 326 22.78 -12.75 19.71
N CYS A 327 23.91 -13.10 19.07
CA CYS A 327 25.14 -12.29 19.07
C CYS A 327 24.95 -10.97 18.31
N LEU A 328 24.06 -10.94 17.32
CA LEU A 328 23.73 -9.71 16.58
C LEU A 328 22.81 -8.78 17.37
N ARG A 329 21.97 -9.29 18.28
CA ARG A 329 21.08 -8.49 19.15
C ARG A 329 21.68 -8.15 20.52
N ASN A 330 22.35 -9.10 21.15
CA ASN A 330 22.97 -8.95 22.45
C ASN A 330 24.48 -8.75 22.29
N THR A 331 24.90 -7.50 22.08
CA THR A 331 26.29 -7.09 22.36
C THR A 331 26.71 -7.37 23.81
N LYS A 332 25.76 -7.75 24.69
CA LYS A 332 26.00 -8.24 26.06
C LYS A 332 26.67 -9.62 26.17
N PHE A 333 26.76 -10.43 25.11
CA PHE A 333 27.41 -11.76 25.20
C PHE A 333 28.85 -11.81 24.66
N VAL A 334 29.38 -10.71 24.12
CA VAL A 334 30.83 -10.53 23.99
C VAL A 334 31.34 -9.84 25.25
N VAL A 335 31.22 -10.54 26.38
CA VAL A 335 31.99 -10.21 27.58
C VAL A 335 33.38 -10.79 27.38
N ILE A 336 34.33 -9.93 27.05
CA ILE A 336 35.72 -10.13 27.43
C ILE A 336 36.02 -9.09 28.50
N THR A 337 36.14 -9.52 29.75
CA THR A 337 36.89 -8.79 30.76
C THR A 337 38.30 -9.37 30.85
N PRO A 338 39.36 -8.55 30.75
CA PRO A 338 40.71 -8.94 31.15
C PRO A 338 40.86 -8.72 32.66
N ALA A 339 41.27 -9.74 33.39
CA ALA A 339 41.80 -9.56 34.74
C ALA A 339 43.33 -9.48 34.65
N PHE A 340 43.91 -8.29 34.77
CA PHE A 340 45.22 -8.09 35.40
C PHE A 340 45.30 -6.69 36.01
N SER A 341 45.50 -6.65 37.33
CA SER A 341 45.71 -5.47 38.16
C SER A 341 47.08 -4.83 37.89
N PRO A 342 47.18 -3.49 37.76
CA PRO A 342 48.46 -2.80 37.95
C PRO A 342 48.66 -2.44 39.42
N LYS A 343 49.88 -2.68 39.92
CA LYS A 343 50.33 -2.19 41.22
C LYS A 343 50.66 -0.69 41.11
N ASN A 344 50.10 0.06 42.05
CA ASN A 344 50.52 1.38 42.54
C ASN A 344 50.30 2.61 41.65
N GLY A 345 49.38 3.48 42.10
CA GLY A 345 49.46 4.93 41.88
C GLY A 345 48.17 5.64 41.42
N ALA A 346 47.27 5.93 42.37
CA ALA A 346 46.27 7.00 42.35
C ALA A 346 45.20 7.05 41.21
N SER A 347 44.04 6.48 41.53
CA SER A 347 42.66 6.97 41.31
C SER A 347 42.31 7.89 40.13
N LEU A 348 41.53 7.35 39.18
CA LEU A 348 40.38 8.02 38.54
C LEU A 348 39.56 6.99 37.71
N LEU A 349 38.22 7.04 37.83
CA LEU A 349 37.19 6.34 37.05
C LEU A 349 36.68 4.97 37.56
N GLN A 350 35.90 5.07 38.65
CA GLN A 350 34.52 4.57 38.79
C GLN A 350 33.88 3.93 37.52
N ASN A 351 33.43 2.68 37.66
CA ASN A 351 32.29 2.03 36.96
C ASN A 351 31.87 2.63 35.61
N VAL A 352 32.30 2.02 34.50
CA VAL A 352 31.67 2.28 33.19
C VAL A 352 31.00 1.01 32.67
N ARG A 353 29.69 0.96 32.89
CA ARG A 353 28.74 0.03 32.28
C ARG A 353 28.57 0.41 30.81
N PHE A 354 28.85 -0.49 29.87
CA PHE A 354 28.43 -0.33 28.48
C PHE A 354 27.35 -1.34 28.12
N PHE A 355 26.25 -0.80 27.61
CA PHE A 355 25.02 -1.43 27.11
C PHE A 355 24.11 -2.09 28.15
N SER A 356 23.37 -1.25 28.88
CA SER A 356 22.04 -1.59 29.37
C SER A 356 20.98 -0.91 28.51
N VAL A 357 20.33 -1.65 27.60
CA VAL A 357 18.94 -1.35 27.25
C VAL A 357 18.07 -2.37 27.98
N GLY A 358 17.20 -1.86 28.84
CA GLY A 358 16.35 -2.64 29.73
C GLY A 358 15.98 -1.86 30.99
N ARG A 359 14.81 -1.20 30.93
CA ARG A 359 13.98 -0.67 32.05
C ARG A 359 14.64 0.32 33.02
N ARG A 360 14.05 1.52 33.08
CA ARG A 360 13.67 2.11 34.37
C ARG A 360 12.56 3.16 34.20
N GLY A 361 11.42 2.88 34.82
CA GLY A 361 10.43 3.90 35.12
C GLY A 361 10.97 4.91 36.14
N ALA A 362 10.35 6.09 36.13
CA ALA A 362 10.27 7.08 37.20
C ALA A 362 11.59 7.51 37.87
N ARG A 363 12.11 8.68 37.48
CA ARG A 363 12.04 9.90 38.31
C ARG A 363 12.76 11.08 37.65
N SER A 364 12.20 12.24 37.94
CA SER A 364 12.60 13.61 37.59
C SER A 364 14.10 13.89 37.70
N GLY A 365 14.64 14.73 36.82
CA GLY A 365 16.01 15.23 36.91
C GLY A 365 16.49 15.93 35.64
N VAL A 366 16.30 17.25 35.61
CA VAL A 366 16.84 18.20 34.64
C VAL A 366 18.34 17.96 34.42
N THR A 367 18.81 17.80 33.17
CA THR A 367 20.15 18.27 32.79
C THR A 367 20.33 18.49 31.29
N ARG A 368 21.01 19.59 31.01
CA ARG A 368 21.27 20.27 29.72
C ARG A 368 21.79 19.36 28.60
N SER A 369 21.15 19.47 27.44
CA SER A 369 21.66 19.01 26.15
C SER A 369 22.82 19.90 25.68
N ILE A 370 23.99 19.30 25.46
CA ILE A 370 25.05 19.87 24.61
C ILE A 370 24.68 19.54 23.16
N PRO A 371 24.48 20.53 22.27
CA PRO A 371 24.18 20.23 20.88
C PRO A 371 25.48 19.84 20.15
N VAL A 372 25.61 18.55 19.81
CA VAL A 372 26.58 18.11 18.80
C VAL A 372 26.09 18.59 17.45
N ALA A 373 26.93 19.37 16.76
CA ALA A 373 26.65 19.99 15.48
C ALA A 373 26.31 18.92 14.43
N LYS A 374 25.01 18.75 14.16
CA LYS A 374 24.49 18.07 12.97
C LYS A 374 24.90 18.93 11.78
N GLU A 375 25.77 18.41 10.92
CA GLU A 375 26.10 19.03 9.64
C GLU A 375 24.78 19.33 8.91
N ARG A 376 24.38 20.61 8.88
CA ARG A 376 23.14 21.05 8.25
C ARG A 376 23.33 20.87 6.75
N ARG A 377 22.89 19.74 6.21
CA ARG A 377 22.64 19.60 4.77
C ARG A 377 21.79 20.80 4.35
N SER A 378 22.27 21.52 3.34
CA SER A 378 21.59 22.70 2.85
C SER A 378 20.17 22.34 2.42
N LEU A 379 19.18 23.19 2.70
CA LEU A 379 17.80 22.98 2.24
C LEU A 379 17.75 22.71 0.73
N LYS A 380 18.65 23.33 -0.04
CA LYS A 380 18.81 23.10 -1.47
C LYS A 380 19.18 21.64 -1.79
N GLU A 381 20.03 21.03 -0.96
CA GLU A 381 20.51 19.66 -1.14
C GLU A 381 19.44 18.63 -0.75
N ILE A 382 18.63 18.90 0.28
CA ILE A 382 17.50 18.06 0.66
C ILE A 382 16.38 18.13 -0.40
N LEU A 383 16.13 19.32 -0.94
CA LEU A 383 15.06 19.56 -1.92
C LEU A 383 15.39 19.04 -3.33
N MET A 384 16.67 18.92 -3.69
CA MET A 384 17.12 18.42 -4.99
C MET A 384 17.38 16.90 -5.02
N GLN A 385 17.20 16.19 -3.91
CA GLN A 385 17.37 14.73 -3.87
C GLN A 385 16.33 14.01 -4.75
N PRO A 386 16.66 12.80 -5.25
CA PRO A 386 15.71 11.97 -6.00
C PRO A 386 14.45 11.68 -5.16
N THR A 387 13.26 11.84 -5.76
CA THR A 387 12.00 11.65 -5.04
C THR A 387 11.78 10.19 -4.60
N SER A 388 11.33 9.99 -3.37
CA SER A 388 10.95 8.68 -2.81
C SER A 388 9.54 8.24 -3.21
N GLY A 389 8.80 9.07 -3.98
CA GLY A 389 7.40 8.85 -4.34
C GLY A 389 6.39 9.32 -3.29
N ALA A 390 6.85 9.71 -2.09
CA ALA A 390 5.99 10.20 -1.01
C ALA A 390 5.06 11.38 -1.40
N PRO A 391 5.48 12.39 -2.19
CA PRO A 391 4.59 13.48 -2.58
C PRO A 391 3.39 13.02 -3.41
N PHE A 392 3.55 11.96 -4.23
CA PHE A 392 2.47 11.40 -5.04
C PHE A 392 1.51 10.55 -4.20
N ALA A 393 2.04 9.78 -3.24
CA ALA A 393 1.23 9.00 -2.31
C ALA A 393 0.33 9.92 -1.45
N PHE A 394 0.90 11.00 -0.92
CA PHE A 394 0.15 12.02 -0.17
C PHE A 394 -0.92 12.72 -1.03
N GLY A 395 -0.59 13.06 -2.28
CA GLY A 395 -1.57 13.64 -3.20
C GLY A 395 -2.74 12.68 -3.51
N SER A 396 -2.45 11.40 -3.71
CA SER A 396 -3.47 10.38 -3.94
C SER A 396 -4.36 10.14 -2.72
N SER A 397 -3.78 10.08 -1.52
CA SER A 397 -4.55 9.91 -0.28
C SER A 397 -5.44 11.12 0.01
N ALA A 398 -4.95 12.34 -0.27
CA ALA A 398 -5.75 13.56 -0.14
C ALA A 398 -6.97 13.54 -1.07
N VAL A 399 -6.82 13.10 -2.32
CA VAL A 399 -7.95 12.95 -3.25
C VAL A 399 -8.91 11.85 -2.81
N ALA A 400 -8.42 10.73 -2.28
CA ALA A 400 -9.27 9.67 -1.73
C ALA A 400 -10.10 10.19 -0.54
N GLY A 401 -9.47 10.91 0.40
CA GLY A 401 -10.15 11.53 1.54
C GLY A 401 -11.20 12.55 1.12
N ALA A 402 -10.87 13.42 0.15
CA ALA A 402 -11.82 14.40 -0.38
C ALA A 402 -13.00 13.74 -1.12
N SER A 403 -12.77 12.61 -1.79
CA SER A 403 -13.83 11.85 -2.46
C SER A 403 -14.81 11.24 -1.45
N LEU A 404 -14.30 10.69 -0.34
CA LEU A 404 -15.15 10.22 0.77
C LEU A 404 -15.95 11.37 1.39
N PHE A 405 -15.30 12.52 1.60
CA PHE A 405 -15.99 13.72 2.09
C PHE A 405 -17.08 14.19 1.12
N GLY A 406 -16.80 14.21 -0.19
CA GLY A 406 -17.76 14.58 -1.22
C GLY A 406 -18.97 13.64 -1.28
N LEU A 407 -18.75 12.33 -1.15
CA LEU A 407 -19.84 11.34 -1.05
C LEU A 407 -20.68 11.55 0.20
N GLY A 408 -20.04 11.78 1.35
CA GLY A 408 -20.74 12.12 2.59
C GLY A 408 -21.57 13.40 2.47
N ALA A 409 -21.02 14.44 1.84
CA ALA A 409 -21.72 15.69 1.57
C ALA A 409 -22.91 15.50 0.61
N LEU A 410 -22.75 14.69 -0.44
CA LEU A 410 -23.83 14.35 -1.37
C LEU A 410 -24.98 13.63 -0.66
N CYS A 411 -24.68 12.64 0.19
CA CYS A 411 -25.71 11.99 0.99
C CYS A 411 -26.36 12.98 1.96
N TYR A 412 -25.57 13.80 2.65
CA TYR A 412 -26.09 14.74 3.65
C TYR A 412 -27.03 15.79 3.06
N TYR A 413 -26.59 16.49 2.01
CA TYR A 413 -27.41 17.52 1.35
C TYR A 413 -28.49 16.91 0.45
N GLY A 414 -28.19 15.79 -0.22
CA GLY A 414 -29.13 15.10 -1.10
C GLY A 414 -30.35 14.51 -0.38
N PHE A 415 -30.18 14.02 0.85
CA PHE A 415 -31.30 13.57 1.70
C PHE A 415 -31.98 14.71 2.48
N GLY A 416 -31.59 15.96 2.28
CA GLY A 416 -32.20 17.11 2.96
C GLY A 416 -31.94 17.15 4.47
N LEU A 417 -30.83 16.57 4.95
CA LEU A 417 -30.49 16.55 6.39
C LEU A 417 -30.05 17.93 6.92
N SER A 418 -29.92 18.94 6.06
CA SER A 418 -29.61 20.31 6.45
C SER A 418 -30.83 21.06 7.00
N LYS A 419 -30.67 21.76 8.13
CA LYS A 419 -31.74 22.54 8.79
C LYS A 419 -32.24 23.76 7.99
N THR A 420 -31.52 24.15 6.94
CA THR A 420 -31.86 25.27 6.06
C THR A 420 -32.24 24.73 4.68
N PRO A 421 -33.31 25.22 4.06
CA PRO A 421 -33.75 24.74 2.76
C PRO A 421 -32.68 24.96 1.69
N GLY A 422 -32.42 23.91 0.93
CA GLY A 422 -31.40 23.90 -0.13
C GLY A 422 -31.84 24.67 -1.38
N THR A 423 -30.90 24.95 -2.29
CA THR A 423 -31.19 25.56 -3.59
C THR A 423 -32.27 24.78 -4.37
N PHE A 424 -32.27 23.45 -4.28
CA PHE A 424 -33.26 22.57 -4.89
C PHE A 424 -34.70 22.85 -4.42
N GLU A 425 -34.91 23.03 -3.12
CA GLU A 425 -36.24 23.27 -2.55
C GLU A 425 -36.74 24.67 -2.93
N ASN A 426 -35.84 25.65 -2.99
CA ASN A 426 -36.14 27.01 -3.44
C ASN A 426 -36.40 27.08 -4.96
N ALA A 427 -35.92 26.11 -5.73
CA ALA A 427 -36.06 26.10 -7.18
C ALA A 427 -37.52 25.95 -7.65
N TYR A 428 -38.39 25.34 -6.83
CA TYR A 428 -39.83 25.27 -7.12
C TYR A 428 -40.49 26.65 -7.11
N ALA A 429 -39.98 27.57 -6.28
CA ALA A 429 -40.46 28.94 -6.16
C ALA A 429 -39.84 29.90 -7.21
N TRP A 430 -38.95 29.41 -8.09
CA TRP A 430 -38.29 30.28 -9.06
C TRP A 430 -39.20 30.73 -10.21
N PRO A 431 -39.21 32.05 -10.52
CA PRO A 431 -39.80 32.57 -11.74
C PRO A 431 -39.24 31.88 -12.99
N SER A 432 -40.03 31.81 -14.06
CA SER A 432 -39.65 31.16 -15.33
C SER A 432 -38.34 31.70 -15.91
N TYR A 433 -38.10 33.01 -15.82
CA TYR A 433 -36.89 33.64 -16.34
C TYR A 433 -35.60 33.20 -15.63
N VAL A 434 -35.64 32.87 -14.32
CA VAL A 434 -34.44 32.40 -13.59
C VAL A 434 -34.04 31.01 -14.10
N ARG A 435 -35.03 30.14 -14.29
CA ARG A 435 -34.84 28.79 -14.84
C ARG A 435 -34.29 28.85 -16.28
N GLU A 436 -34.77 29.78 -17.09
CA GLU A 436 -34.29 29.99 -18.45
C GLU A 436 -32.85 30.52 -18.51
N ARG A 437 -32.48 31.43 -17.62
CA ARG A 437 -31.10 31.92 -17.46
C ARG A 437 -30.15 30.79 -17.09
N ILE A 438 -30.50 29.95 -16.11
CA ILE A 438 -29.68 28.79 -15.73
C ILE A 438 -29.57 27.81 -16.89
N LYS A 439 -30.69 27.46 -17.55
CA LYS A 439 -30.71 26.55 -18.69
C LYS A 439 -29.84 27.05 -19.84
N SER A 440 -29.90 28.34 -20.17
CA SER A 440 -29.08 28.93 -21.23
C SER A 440 -27.59 28.92 -20.87
N THR A 441 -27.20 29.22 -19.62
CA THR A 441 -25.81 29.08 -19.15
C THR A 441 -25.28 27.66 -19.31
N TYR A 442 -26.05 26.65 -18.90
CA TYR A 442 -25.65 25.24 -19.06
C TYR A 442 -25.65 24.78 -20.52
N PHE A 443 -26.51 25.34 -21.36
CA PHE A 443 -26.48 25.10 -22.80
C PHE A 443 -25.19 25.60 -23.45
N TYR A 444 -24.75 26.82 -23.12
CA TYR A 444 -23.45 27.33 -23.56
C TYR A 444 -22.31 26.49 -22.99
N PHE A 445 -22.33 26.14 -21.70
CA PHE A 445 -21.34 25.23 -21.12
C PHE A 445 -21.22 23.90 -21.90
N GLY A 446 -22.33 23.20 -22.13
CA GLY A 446 -22.33 21.91 -22.83
C GLY A 446 -21.92 22.03 -24.30
N SER A 447 -22.40 23.07 -24.99
CA SER A 447 -22.01 23.38 -26.36
C SER A 447 -20.52 23.70 -26.47
N GLY A 448 -19.96 24.39 -25.46
CA GLY A 448 -18.55 24.71 -25.37
C GLY A 448 -17.69 23.45 -25.29
N LEU A 449 -18.07 22.49 -24.45
CA LEU A 449 -17.38 21.19 -24.37
C LEU A 449 -17.42 20.44 -25.70
N ALA A 450 -18.53 20.48 -26.43
CA ALA A 450 -18.64 19.87 -27.75
C ALA A 450 -17.72 20.54 -28.78
N ILE A 451 -17.66 21.88 -28.80
CA ILE A 451 -16.73 22.65 -29.64
C ILE A 451 -15.28 22.31 -29.29
N THR A 452 -14.94 22.26 -28.00
CA THR A 452 -13.59 21.91 -27.52
C THR A 452 -13.20 20.51 -27.95
N ALA A 453 -14.10 19.52 -27.85
CA ALA A 453 -13.85 18.15 -28.30
C ALA A 453 -13.66 18.08 -29.83
N GLY A 454 -14.53 18.73 -30.60
CA GLY A 454 -14.40 18.81 -32.06
C GLY A 454 -13.11 19.49 -32.50
N SER A 455 -12.74 20.58 -31.82
CA SER A 455 -11.50 21.31 -32.07
C SER A 455 -10.25 20.51 -31.70
N ALA A 456 -10.25 19.80 -30.57
CA ALA A 456 -9.16 18.92 -30.18
C ALA A 456 -8.93 17.82 -31.23
N ILE A 457 -10.00 17.21 -31.76
CA ILE A 457 -9.93 16.22 -32.84
C ILE A 457 -9.38 16.84 -34.13
N ALA A 458 -9.83 18.04 -34.50
CA ALA A 458 -9.35 18.75 -35.68
C ALA A 458 -7.88 19.14 -35.56
N ALA A 459 -7.47 19.65 -34.41
CA ALA A 459 -6.09 20.01 -34.09
C ALA A 459 -5.17 18.79 -34.08
N PHE A 460 -5.61 17.67 -33.48
CA PHE A 460 -4.86 16.41 -33.45
C PHE A 460 -4.60 15.85 -34.85
N ARG A 461 -5.53 16.04 -35.79
CA ARG A 461 -5.38 15.62 -37.19
C ARG A 461 -4.52 16.57 -38.03
N SER A 462 -4.24 17.79 -37.54
CA SER A 462 -3.46 18.80 -38.26
C SER A 462 -1.99 18.79 -37.81
N PRO A 463 -1.03 18.39 -38.67
CA PRO A 463 0.38 18.35 -38.31
C PRO A 463 0.95 19.73 -37.93
N PHE A 464 0.43 20.80 -38.54
CA PHE A 464 0.84 22.17 -38.24
C PHE A 464 0.47 22.58 -36.81
N VAL A 465 -0.80 22.37 -36.43
CA VAL A 465 -1.29 22.72 -35.09
C VAL A 465 -0.63 21.85 -34.03
N MET A 466 -0.49 20.55 -34.27
CA MET A 466 0.21 19.66 -33.34
C MET A 466 1.67 20.02 -33.14
N ASN A 467 2.40 20.41 -34.20
CA ASN A 467 3.77 20.89 -34.06
C ASN A 467 3.87 22.22 -33.32
N LEU A 468 2.87 23.10 -33.43
CA LEU A 468 2.84 24.36 -32.69
C LEU A 468 2.64 24.13 -31.19
N VAL A 469 1.69 23.26 -30.82
CA VAL A 469 1.30 23.02 -29.43
C VAL A 469 2.27 22.08 -28.69
N THR A 470 2.94 21.15 -29.37
CA THR A 470 3.91 20.23 -28.74
C THR A 470 5.34 20.73 -28.70
N LYS A 471 5.65 21.85 -29.35
CA LYS A 471 6.99 22.46 -29.27
C LYS A 471 7.30 22.82 -27.82
N ASN A 472 8.22 22.08 -27.21
CA ASN A 472 8.67 22.25 -25.83
C ASN A 472 9.58 23.48 -25.63
N SER A 473 9.29 24.58 -26.33
CA SER A 473 9.99 25.85 -26.17
C SER A 473 9.23 26.72 -25.18
N MET A 474 9.95 27.44 -24.30
CA MET A 474 9.35 28.44 -23.39
C MET A 474 8.43 29.42 -24.14
N MET A 475 8.80 29.79 -25.37
CA MET A 475 7.99 30.66 -26.22
C MET A 475 6.67 30.00 -26.67
N GLY A 476 6.68 28.68 -26.92
CA GLY A 476 5.47 27.92 -27.25
C GLY A 476 4.51 27.81 -26.05
N ILE A 477 5.05 27.61 -24.85
CA ILE A 477 4.24 27.56 -23.62
C ILE A 477 3.66 28.94 -23.29
N LEU A 478 4.45 30.01 -23.36
CA LEU A 478 3.95 31.37 -23.15
C LEU A 478 2.89 31.76 -24.19
N LEU A 479 3.08 31.37 -25.45
CA LEU A 479 2.12 31.64 -26.53
C LEU A 479 0.78 30.93 -26.30
N THR A 480 0.80 29.65 -25.89
CA THR A 480 -0.44 28.89 -25.62
C THR A 480 -1.18 29.43 -24.39
N ILE A 481 -0.46 29.77 -23.32
CA ILE A 481 -1.05 30.42 -22.13
C ILE A 481 -1.65 31.79 -22.51
N GLY A 482 -0.89 32.62 -23.23
CA GLY A 482 -1.33 33.93 -23.69
C GLY A 482 -2.55 33.84 -24.61
N ALA A 483 -2.60 32.85 -25.51
CA ALA A 483 -3.74 32.60 -26.37
C ALA A 483 -4.99 32.17 -25.58
N MET A 484 -4.87 31.27 -24.59
CA MET A 484 -6.02 30.88 -23.76
C MET A 484 -6.56 32.05 -22.93
N ILE A 485 -5.68 32.82 -22.29
CA ILE A 485 -6.08 33.99 -21.48
C ILE A 485 -6.68 35.09 -22.38
N GLY A 486 -5.99 35.45 -23.46
CA GLY A 486 -6.40 36.51 -24.36
C GLY A 486 -7.74 36.23 -25.03
N THR A 487 -7.97 35.01 -25.51
CA THR A 487 -9.26 34.62 -26.10
C THR A 487 -10.39 34.62 -25.07
N SER A 488 -10.11 34.25 -23.82
CA SER A 488 -11.07 34.35 -22.73
C SER A 488 -11.43 35.81 -22.41
N MET A 489 -10.44 36.69 -22.33
CA MET A 489 -10.65 38.12 -22.08
C MET A 489 -11.49 38.77 -23.18
N VAL A 490 -11.24 38.43 -24.45
CA VAL A 490 -12.02 38.90 -25.60
C VAL A 490 -13.47 38.40 -25.53
N ALA A 491 -13.68 37.12 -25.22
CA ALA A 491 -15.04 36.58 -25.07
C ALA A 491 -15.81 37.27 -23.93
N GLN A 492 -15.13 37.62 -22.85
CA GLN A 492 -15.72 38.26 -21.67
C GLN A 492 -15.98 39.76 -21.85
N SER A 493 -15.16 40.46 -22.63
CA SER A 493 -15.27 41.92 -22.83
C SER A 493 -16.39 42.31 -23.80
N ILE A 494 -16.79 41.43 -24.71
CA ILE A 494 -17.88 41.70 -25.66
C ILE A 494 -19.23 41.61 -24.93
N PRO A 495 -20.08 42.65 -24.99
CA PRO A 495 -21.40 42.63 -24.35
C PRO A 495 -22.32 41.61 -25.00
N TYR A 496 -23.15 40.95 -24.19
CA TYR A 496 -24.12 39.96 -24.68
C TYR A 496 -25.26 40.62 -25.44
N ARG A 497 -25.58 40.05 -26.60
CA ARG A 497 -26.77 40.36 -27.41
C ARG A 497 -27.46 39.05 -27.76
N GLU A 498 -28.78 39.06 -27.75
CA GLU A 498 -29.60 37.89 -28.11
C GLU A 498 -29.36 37.50 -29.57
N GLY A 499 -29.37 36.19 -29.87
CA GLY A 499 -29.05 35.63 -31.19
C GLY A 499 -27.57 35.28 -31.37
N PHE A 500 -27.21 34.88 -32.59
CA PHE A 500 -25.83 34.55 -32.96
C PHE A 500 -25.08 35.82 -33.36
N GLY A 501 -24.00 36.16 -32.66
CA GLY A 501 -23.23 37.37 -32.90
C GLY A 501 -21.75 37.25 -32.57
N SER A 502 -21.10 38.41 -32.46
CA SER A 502 -19.66 38.52 -32.19
C SER A 502 -19.23 37.84 -30.90
N LYS A 503 -20.10 37.84 -29.88
CA LYS A 503 -19.81 37.21 -28.59
C LYS A 503 -19.76 35.69 -28.69
N GLN A 504 -20.72 35.07 -29.39
CA GLN A 504 -20.77 33.62 -29.59
C GLN A 504 -19.58 33.16 -30.45
N LEU A 505 -19.16 33.97 -31.43
CA LEU A 505 -17.94 33.70 -32.20
C LEU A 505 -16.68 33.79 -31.34
N ALA A 506 -16.54 34.83 -30.51
CA ALA A 506 -15.40 34.96 -29.60
C ALA A 506 -15.35 33.83 -28.56
N TRP A 507 -16.50 33.43 -28.04
CA TRP A 507 -16.65 32.29 -27.13
C TRP A 507 -16.31 30.96 -27.82
N ALA A 508 -16.83 30.71 -29.02
CA ALA A 508 -16.51 29.51 -29.79
C ALA A 508 -15.03 29.44 -30.16
N LEU A 509 -14.41 30.59 -30.47
CA LEU A 509 -12.98 30.73 -30.70
C LEU A 509 -12.19 30.38 -29.43
N HIS A 510 -12.62 30.86 -28.26
CA HIS A 510 -12.00 30.49 -26.99
C HIS A 510 -12.08 28.98 -26.73
N CYS A 511 -13.25 28.36 -26.89
CA CYS A 511 -13.42 26.91 -26.78
C CYS A 511 -12.53 26.15 -27.78
N GLY A 512 -12.43 26.64 -29.01
CA GLY A 512 -11.54 26.08 -30.03
C GLY A 512 -10.06 26.16 -29.64
N VAL A 513 -9.59 27.30 -29.16
CA VAL A 513 -8.19 27.46 -28.71
C VAL A 513 -7.89 26.54 -27.53
N VAL A 514 -8.79 26.42 -26.56
CA VAL A 514 -8.64 25.45 -25.46
C VAL A 514 -8.58 24.02 -25.98
N GLY A 515 -9.42 23.66 -26.95
CA GLY A 515 -9.39 22.34 -27.60
C GLY A 515 -8.07 22.05 -28.30
N ALA A 516 -7.54 23.03 -29.04
CA ALA A 516 -6.24 22.92 -29.71
C ALA A 516 -5.09 22.73 -28.71
N VAL A 517 -5.09 23.45 -27.58
CA VAL A 517 -4.07 23.32 -26.52
C VAL A 517 -4.11 21.94 -25.85
N ILE A 518 -5.29 21.35 -25.71
CA ILE A 518 -5.49 20.02 -25.08
C ILE A 518 -5.25 18.87 -26.07
N ALA A 519 -5.25 19.13 -27.38
CA ALA A 519 -5.08 18.13 -28.43
C ALA A 519 -3.90 17.15 -28.25
N PRO A 520 -2.72 17.53 -27.72
CA PRO A 520 -1.64 16.57 -27.45
C PRO A 520 -2.02 15.44 -26.49
N LEU A 521 -3.00 15.65 -25.59
CA LEU A 521 -3.48 14.59 -24.69
C LEU A 521 -4.14 13.44 -25.45
N CYS A 522 -4.65 13.68 -26.68
CA CYS A 522 -5.21 12.63 -27.53
C CYS A 522 -4.18 11.57 -27.93
N ILE A 523 -2.87 11.86 -27.83
CA ILE A 523 -1.79 10.88 -28.05
C ILE A 523 -1.85 9.74 -27.02
N LEU A 524 -2.40 10.00 -25.82
CA LEU A 524 -2.48 9.01 -24.73
C LEU A 524 -3.49 7.88 -25.00
N GLY A 525 -4.27 7.97 -26.07
CA GLY A 525 -5.14 6.91 -26.58
C GLY A 525 -6.63 7.08 -26.23
N GLY A 526 -7.49 6.69 -27.18
CA GLY A 526 -8.94 6.85 -27.10
C GLY A 526 -9.61 6.24 -25.85
N PRO A 527 -9.30 4.98 -25.45
CA PRO A 527 -9.91 4.37 -24.28
C PRO A 527 -9.59 5.08 -22.96
N LEU A 528 -8.39 5.68 -22.85
CA LEU A 528 -7.99 6.45 -21.67
C LEU A 528 -8.72 7.79 -21.63
N MET A 529 -8.79 8.48 -22.77
CA MET A 529 -9.56 9.74 -22.90
C MET A 529 -11.03 9.54 -22.56
N LEU A 530 -11.67 8.48 -23.06
CA LEU A 530 -13.09 8.21 -22.80
C LEU A 530 -13.34 7.95 -21.32
N ARG A 531 -12.49 7.17 -20.65
CA ARG A 531 -12.60 6.95 -19.20
C ARG A 531 -12.41 8.23 -18.40
N ALA A 532 -11.40 9.03 -18.76
CA ALA A 532 -11.18 10.31 -18.12
C ALA A 532 -12.38 11.24 -18.28
N ALA A 533 -12.96 11.32 -19.48
CA ALA A 533 -14.15 12.12 -19.76
C ALA A 533 -15.36 11.65 -18.95
N LEU A 534 -15.61 10.34 -18.87
CA LEU A 534 -16.69 9.77 -18.06
C LEU A 534 -16.50 10.05 -16.56
N TYR A 535 -15.27 9.94 -16.05
CA TYR A 535 -14.98 10.27 -14.65
C TYR A 535 -15.14 11.76 -14.37
N THR A 536 -14.67 12.64 -15.28
CA THR A 536 -14.91 14.08 -15.15
C THR A 536 -16.39 14.40 -15.14
N ALA A 537 -17.19 13.80 -16.04
CA ALA A 537 -18.63 14.00 -16.09
C ALA A 537 -19.33 13.52 -14.81
N GLY A 538 -18.90 12.38 -14.26
CA GLY A 538 -19.39 11.88 -12.97
C GLY A 538 -19.05 12.82 -11.81
N ILE A 539 -17.81 13.30 -11.74
CA ILE A 539 -17.37 14.23 -10.69
C ILE A 539 -18.08 15.57 -10.82
N SER A 540 -18.12 16.18 -12.01
CA SER A 540 -18.78 17.47 -12.21
C SER A 540 -20.28 17.37 -11.94
N GLY A 541 -20.94 16.30 -12.41
CA GLY A 541 -22.36 16.06 -12.12
C GLY A 541 -22.64 15.88 -10.62
N ALA A 542 -21.83 15.08 -9.92
CA ALA A 542 -21.99 14.86 -8.48
C ALA A 542 -21.76 16.14 -7.66
N LEU A 543 -20.71 16.90 -7.98
CA LEU A 543 -20.41 18.17 -7.31
C LEU A 543 -21.48 19.23 -7.61
N SER A 544 -21.93 19.37 -8.86
CA SER A 544 -23.05 20.26 -9.18
C SER A 544 -24.33 19.86 -8.45
N ALA A 545 -24.60 18.56 -8.26
CA ALA A 545 -25.71 18.08 -7.44
C ALA A 545 -25.56 18.46 -5.97
N ILE A 546 -24.36 18.33 -5.38
CA ILE A 546 -24.08 18.80 -4.01
C ILE A 546 -24.35 20.31 -3.90
N ALA A 547 -23.83 21.11 -4.82
CA ALA A 547 -24.01 22.56 -4.81
C ALA A 547 -25.47 22.97 -4.96
N TYR A 548 -26.24 22.22 -5.74
CA TYR A 548 -27.67 22.44 -5.96
C TYR A 548 -28.55 21.95 -4.80
N CYS A 549 -28.13 20.95 -4.02
CA CYS A 549 -28.85 20.55 -2.82
C CYS A 549 -28.41 21.34 -1.57
N ALA A 550 -27.25 21.99 -1.61
CA ALA A 550 -26.74 22.77 -0.49
C ALA A 550 -27.46 24.13 -0.34
N PRO A 551 -27.39 24.77 0.85
CA PRO A 551 -27.93 26.11 1.07
C PRO A 551 -27.24 27.17 0.19
N ASN A 552 -28.00 28.14 -0.31
CA ASN A 552 -27.62 29.09 -1.37
C ASN A 552 -26.31 29.89 -1.14
N ASP A 553 -25.89 30.11 0.11
CA ASP A 553 -24.71 30.94 0.42
C ASP A 553 -23.52 30.14 0.95
N LYS A 554 -23.67 28.82 1.16
CA LYS A 554 -22.68 28.03 1.90
C LYS A 554 -21.33 27.98 1.21
N PHE A 555 -21.30 27.66 -0.09
CA PHE A 555 -20.05 27.60 -0.85
C PHE A 555 -19.60 28.99 -1.32
N LEU A 556 -20.49 29.98 -1.45
CA LEU A 556 -20.14 31.36 -1.83
C LEU A 556 -19.18 32.04 -0.84
N THR A 557 -19.20 31.64 0.43
CA THR A 557 -18.23 32.12 1.43
C THR A 557 -16.78 31.69 1.16
N MET A 558 -16.57 30.68 0.33
CA MET A 558 -15.25 30.10 0.06
C MET A 558 -14.43 30.87 -0.97
N GLY A 559 -14.95 31.95 -1.57
CA GLY A 559 -14.28 32.68 -2.65
C GLY A 559 -12.87 33.18 -2.30
N GLY A 560 -12.67 33.71 -1.09
CA GLY A 560 -11.35 34.17 -0.61
C GLY A 560 -10.32 33.04 -0.50
N PRO A 561 -10.58 31.98 0.28
CA PRO A 561 -9.71 30.80 0.35
C PRO A 561 -9.44 30.14 -1.01
N LEU A 562 -10.45 30.05 -1.88
CA LEU A 562 -10.30 29.50 -3.23
C LEU A 562 -9.34 30.32 -4.11
N ALA A 563 -9.42 31.65 -4.04
CA ALA A 563 -8.50 32.54 -4.77
C ALA A 563 -7.05 32.38 -4.29
N LEU A 564 -6.83 32.25 -2.98
CA LEU A 564 -5.50 31.95 -2.41
C LEU A 564 -4.99 30.58 -2.88
N GLY A 565 -5.85 29.56 -2.85
CA GLY A 565 -5.54 28.22 -3.35
C GLY A 565 -5.17 28.23 -4.83
N LEU A 566 -5.86 29.02 -5.65
CA LEU A 566 -5.54 29.22 -7.07
C LEU A 566 -4.17 29.83 -7.27
N GLY A 567 -3.83 30.88 -6.51
CA GLY A 567 -2.48 31.46 -6.54
C GLY A 567 -1.40 30.43 -6.20
N PHE A 568 -1.64 29.59 -5.20
CA PHE A 568 -0.70 28.55 -4.78
C PHE A 568 -0.53 27.44 -5.84
N VAL A 569 -1.64 26.91 -6.37
CA VAL A 569 -1.60 25.87 -7.42
C VAL A 569 -1.01 26.42 -8.72
N PHE A 570 -1.28 27.68 -9.05
CA PHE A 570 -0.69 28.36 -10.20
C PHE A 570 0.83 28.50 -10.05
N ALA A 571 1.30 28.98 -8.89
CA ALA A 571 2.73 29.07 -8.59
C ALA A 571 3.41 27.69 -8.64
N ALA A 572 2.77 26.64 -8.11
CA ALA A 572 3.27 25.27 -8.19
C ALA A 572 3.32 24.74 -9.63
N SER A 573 2.30 25.07 -10.45
CA SER A 573 2.26 24.70 -11.87
C SER A 573 3.38 25.37 -12.65
N MET A 574 3.62 26.68 -12.43
CA MET A 574 4.76 27.38 -13.01
C MET A 574 6.10 26.81 -12.54
N GLY A 575 6.25 26.56 -11.23
CA GLY A 575 7.47 26.01 -10.67
C GLY A 575 7.81 24.61 -11.19
N SER A 576 6.78 23.79 -11.48
CA SER A 576 6.96 22.47 -12.07
C SER A 576 7.50 22.49 -13.51
N MET A 577 7.41 23.62 -14.22
CA MET A 577 7.99 23.78 -15.56
C MET A 577 9.51 23.95 -15.53
N PHE A 578 10.05 24.49 -14.45
CA PHE A 578 11.48 24.79 -14.30
C PHE A 578 12.25 23.71 -13.53
N LEU A 579 11.54 22.81 -12.84
CA LEU A 579 12.13 21.78 -12.00
C LEU A 579 11.75 20.38 -12.51
N PRO A 580 12.73 19.48 -12.73
CA PRO A 580 12.43 18.12 -13.16
C PRO A 580 11.56 17.38 -12.14
N PRO A 581 10.52 16.64 -12.57
CA PRO A 581 9.64 15.89 -11.68
C PRO A 581 10.34 14.71 -10.96
N THR A 582 11.61 14.45 -11.27
CA THR A 582 12.47 13.46 -10.61
C THR A 582 13.08 13.96 -9.30
N THR A 583 13.16 15.29 -9.10
CA THR A 583 13.63 15.90 -7.85
C THR A 583 12.53 15.91 -6.80
N ALA A 584 12.86 15.90 -5.50
CA ALA A 584 11.87 15.92 -4.42
C ALA A 584 10.99 17.18 -4.47
N LEU A 585 11.60 18.35 -4.73
CA LEU A 585 10.89 19.62 -4.92
C LEU A 585 10.04 19.58 -6.21
N GLY A 586 10.59 19.14 -7.34
CA GLY A 586 9.84 19.06 -8.59
C GLY A 586 8.66 18.09 -8.50
N ALA A 587 8.85 16.93 -7.85
CA ALA A 587 7.79 15.95 -7.59
C ALA A 587 6.70 16.51 -6.67
N SER A 588 7.06 17.32 -5.66
CA SER A 588 6.08 17.93 -4.76
C SER A 588 5.29 19.03 -5.47
N LEU A 589 5.92 19.92 -6.23
CA LEU A 589 5.21 20.94 -7.02
C LEU A 589 4.31 20.30 -8.08
N TYR A 590 4.78 19.24 -8.74
CA TYR A 590 4.00 18.52 -9.73
C TYR A 590 2.82 17.80 -9.08
N SER A 591 2.99 17.18 -7.91
CA SER A 591 1.91 16.57 -7.13
C SER A 591 0.89 17.61 -6.64
N ILE A 592 1.35 18.76 -6.13
CA ILE A 592 0.50 19.87 -5.71
C ILE A 592 -0.29 20.42 -6.90
N SER A 593 0.37 20.62 -8.05
CA SER A 593 -0.33 21.01 -9.27
C SER A 593 -1.41 19.98 -9.59
N LEU A 594 -1.06 18.70 -9.75
CA LEU A 594 -1.99 17.65 -10.18
C LEU A 594 -3.12 17.37 -9.19
N TYR A 595 -2.81 16.89 -7.99
CA TYR A 595 -3.80 16.45 -7.02
C TYR A 595 -4.40 17.63 -6.27
N GLY A 596 -3.56 18.59 -5.84
CA GLY A 596 -4.04 19.81 -5.19
C GLY A 596 -4.88 20.66 -6.13
N GLY A 597 -4.47 20.80 -7.39
CA GLY A 597 -5.27 21.47 -8.41
C GLY A 597 -6.59 20.75 -8.72
N LEU A 598 -6.61 19.41 -8.74
CA LEU A 598 -7.86 18.66 -8.94
C LEU A 598 -8.87 18.96 -7.83
N LEU A 599 -8.43 18.97 -6.57
CA LEU A 599 -9.27 19.33 -5.42
C LEU A 599 -9.73 20.78 -5.48
N LEU A 600 -8.83 21.68 -5.83
CA LEU A 600 -9.13 23.10 -5.96
C LEU A 600 -10.20 23.37 -7.01
N PHE A 601 -10.06 22.82 -8.23
CA PHE A 601 -11.04 23.02 -9.30
C PHE A 601 -12.36 22.29 -9.02
N SER A 602 -12.32 21.18 -8.28
CA SER A 602 -13.54 20.53 -7.75
C SER A 602 -14.28 21.45 -6.77
N ALA A 603 -13.55 22.18 -5.93
CA ALA A 603 -14.13 23.15 -5.01
C ALA A 603 -14.58 24.45 -5.71
N PHE A 604 -13.87 24.91 -6.74
CA PHE A 604 -14.34 26.00 -7.61
C PHE A 604 -15.64 25.62 -8.33
N LEU A 605 -15.77 24.39 -8.80
CA LEU A 605 -17.00 23.94 -9.45
C LEU A 605 -18.20 23.98 -8.49
N LEU A 606 -18.02 23.66 -7.19
CA LEU A 606 -19.05 23.85 -6.16
C LEU A 606 -19.42 25.34 -6.00
N TYR A 607 -18.41 26.19 -5.86
CA TYR A 607 -18.57 27.64 -5.71
C TYR A 607 -19.28 28.27 -6.91
N ASP A 608 -18.82 27.97 -8.13
CA ASP A 608 -19.33 28.56 -9.36
C ASP A 608 -20.71 28.02 -9.73
N THR A 609 -21.04 26.78 -9.38
CA THR A 609 -22.42 26.28 -9.49
C THR A 609 -23.38 27.13 -8.65
N GLN A 610 -23.05 27.42 -7.39
CA GLN A 610 -23.86 28.32 -6.56
C GLN A 610 -23.83 29.77 -7.05
N ARG A 611 -22.70 30.23 -7.58
CA ARG A 611 -22.56 31.58 -8.14
C ARG A 611 -23.43 31.79 -9.37
N ILE A 612 -23.56 30.79 -10.24
CA ILE A 612 -24.44 30.83 -11.42
C ILE A 612 -25.89 31.00 -10.97
N VAL A 613 -26.32 30.17 -10.00
CA VAL A 613 -27.69 30.24 -9.47
C VAL A 613 -27.94 31.60 -8.83
N ARG A 614 -27.06 32.05 -7.93
CA ARG A 614 -27.22 33.34 -7.24
C ARG A 614 -27.23 34.50 -8.22
N ARG A 615 -26.38 34.48 -9.25
CA ARG A 615 -26.36 35.51 -10.31
C ARG A 615 -27.62 35.48 -11.17
N ALA A 616 -28.20 34.31 -11.43
CA ALA A 616 -29.47 34.20 -12.16
C ALA A 616 -30.65 34.77 -11.36
N GLU A 617 -30.68 34.54 -10.04
CA GLU A 617 -31.69 35.06 -9.11
C GLU A 617 -31.59 36.57 -8.91
N THR A 618 -30.38 37.07 -8.65
CA THR A 618 -30.14 38.48 -8.27
C THR A 618 -30.16 39.45 -9.43
N HIS A 619 -30.02 38.97 -10.67
CA HIS A 619 -30.03 39.86 -11.84
C HIS A 619 -31.45 40.40 -12.09
N PRO A 620 -31.64 41.73 -12.14
CA PRO A 620 -32.97 42.30 -12.27
C PRO A 620 -33.65 41.86 -13.59
N PRO A 621 -34.99 41.71 -13.61
CA PRO A 621 -35.71 41.32 -14.82
C PRO A 621 -35.65 42.38 -15.92
N TYR A 622 -35.65 43.68 -15.55
CA TYR A 622 -35.59 44.82 -16.46
C TYR A 622 -34.24 45.56 -16.37
N ALA A 623 -33.14 44.82 -16.36
CA ALA A 623 -31.81 45.41 -16.37
C ALA A 623 -31.51 46.05 -17.73
N MET A 624 -30.85 47.21 -17.75
CA MET A 624 -30.39 47.87 -18.99
C MET A 624 -29.47 46.97 -19.83
N MET A 625 -28.74 46.06 -19.17
CA MET A 625 -27.96 45.02 -19.83
C MET A 625 -28.60 43.64 -19.61
N PRO A 626 -28.81 42.86 -20.69
CA PRO A 626 -29.37 41.51 -20.57
C PRO A 626 -28.45 40.60 -19.75
N TYR A 627 -29.04 39.56 -19.15
CA TYR A 627 -28.26 38.53 -18.48
C TYR A 627 -27.32 37.87 -19.48
N ASP A 628 -26.07 37.66 -19.08
CA ASP A 628 -25.02 37.14 -19.95
C ASP A 628 -24.73 35.66 -19.61
N PRO A 629 -25.39 34.71 -20.30
CA PRO A 629 -25.21 33.29 -20.03
C PRO A 629 -23.83 32.79 -20.47
N VAL A 630 -23.20 33.44 -21.46
CA VAL A 630 -21.87 33.07 -21.96
C VAL A 630 -20.82 33.36 -20.90
N ASN A 631 -20.79 34.59 -20.36
CA ASN A 631 -19.82 34.95 -19.31
C ASN A 631 -20.05 34.17 -18.01
N ALA A 632 -21.30 33.84 -17.69
CA ALA A 632 -21.62 32.97 -16.56
C ALA A 632 -21.14 31.51 -16.76
N SER A 633 -21.06 31.03 -18.00
CA SER A 633 -20.66 29.66 -18.33
C SER A 633 -19.14 29.45 -18.38
N ILE A 634 -18.36 30.51 -18.62
CA ILE A 634 -16.90 30.39 -18.84
C ILE A 634 -16.17 29.81 -17.62
N SER A 635 -16.57 30.18 -16.40
CA SER A 635 -15.85 29.77 -15.20
C SER A 635 -16.07 28.28 -14.89
N ILE A 636 -17.33 27.82 -14.88
CA ILE A 636 -17.67 26.38 -14.75
C ILE A 636 -17.09 25.54 -15.91
N TYR A 637 -17.05 26.09 -17.13
CA TYR A 637 -16.39 25.46 -18.27
C TYR A 637 -14.90 25.23 -18.00
N MET A 638 -14.18 26.25 -17.53
CA MET A 638 -12.75 26.14 -17.25
C MET A 638 -12.46 25.19 -16.09
N ASP A 639 -13.30 25.15 -15.05
CA ASP A 639 -13.16 24.19 -13.95
C ASP A 639 -13.26 22.74 -14.46
N VAL A 640 -14.26 22.45 -15.28
CA VAL A 640 -14.46 21.10 -15.86
C VAL A 640 -13.29 20.70 -16.77
N ILE A 641 -12.80 21.63 -17.60
CA ILE A 641 -11.62 21.39 -18.43
C ILE A 641 -10.38 21.12 -17.57
N ASN A 642 -10.16 21.89 -16.50
CA ASN A 642 -9.02 21.70 -15.61
C ASN A 642 -9.10 20.37 -14.84
N ILE A 643 -10.29 19.96 -14.40
CA ILE A 643 -10.54 18.64 -13.81
C ILE A 643 -10.22 17.54 -14.82
N PHE A 644 -10.68 17.67 -16.07
CA PHE A 644 -10.44 16.72 -17.15
C PHE A 644 -8.95 16.51 -17.44
N VAL A 645 -8.21 17.59 -17.71
CA VAL A 645 -6.77 17.53 -18.02
C VAL A 645 -5.99 16.83 -16.90
N ARG A 646 -6.35 17.11 -15.64
CA ARG A 646 -5.71 16.49 -14.47
C ARG A 646 -6.06 15.02 -14.33
N LEU A 647 -7.31 14.64 -14.52
CA LEU A 647 -7.73 13.23 -14.50
C LEU A 647 -7.06 12.41 -15.61
N VAL A 648 -7.00 12.96 -16.83
CA VAL A 648 -6.25 12.35 -17.94
C VAL A 648 -4.81 12.08 -17.53
N THR A 649 -4.14 13.08 -16.95
CA THR A 649 -2.74 12.98 -16.56
C THR A 649 -2.53 11.96 -15.43
N ILE A 650 -3.42 11.92 -14.43
CA ILE A 650 -3.39 10.93 -13.34
C ILE A 650 -3.59 9.51 -13.88
N LEU A 651 -4.57 9.31 -14.77
CA LEU A 651 -4.85 8.00 -15.37
C LEU A 651 -3.71 7.53 -16.28
N ALA A 652 -3.06 8.45 -16.99
CA ALA A 652 -1.88 8.16 -17.81
C ALA A 652 -0.70 7.70 -16.95
N GLY A 653 -0.42 8.39 -15.83
CA GLY A 653 0.62 8.01 -14.88
C GLY A 653 0.36 6.65 -14.20
N GLY A 654 -0.90 6.34 -13.88
CA GLY A 654 -1.30 5.06 -13.28
C GLY A 654 -1.22 3.86 -14.24
N SER A 655 -1.36 4.09 -15.55
CA SER A 655 -1.33 3.01 -16.56
C SER A 655 0.10 2.54 -16.91
N GLY A 656 1.12 3.35 -16.65
CA GLY A 656 2.53 3.00 -16.88
C GLY A 656 3.11 1.99 -15.88
N SER A 657 2.56 1.93 -14.67
CA SER A 657 3.01 1.02 -13.60
C SER A 657 2.58 -0.45 -13.82
N LYS A 658 1.61 -0.70 -14.72
CA LYS A 658 1.17 -2.06 -15.10
C LYS A 658 1.96 -2.66 -16.27
N ARG A 659 2.88 -1.92 -16.89
CA ARG A 659 3.60 -2.34 -18.12
C ARG A 659 5.13 -2.34 -17.99
N ARG A 660 5.69 -2.24 -16.78
CA ARG A 660 7.12 -2.47 -16.53
C ARG A 660 7.33 -3.55 -15.49
#